data_AF-A0A562VLM5-F1
#
_entry.id   AF-A0A562VLM5-F1
#
_cell.length_a   1.000
_cell.length_b   1.000
_cell.length_c   1.000
_cell.angle_alpha   90.00
_cell.angle_beta   90.00
_cell.angle_gamma   90.00
#
_symmetry.space_group_name_H-M   'P 1'
#
loop_
_entity.id
_entity.type
_entity.pdbx_description
1 polymer ?
#
loop_
_entity_poly.entity_id
_entity_poly.type
_entity_poly.pdbx_seq_one_letter_code
_entity_poly.pdbx_strand_id
1 'polypeptide(L)'
;MNTAVIIVTYNSSPTIAPCLASVLASRQPGDELVVVDNASRDSTPAVLHSLAELLPADHLTVITNTTNRGFSAAVNQGIHASRAPLVVLLNPDAVVSEGWQLRLAAHLDNPRVAAVGPVSNFAAGRQSVDCHWLGEPPENVGVQAAADRLYASNAGRHETALLLIGFCLLLRRDLLDELGGPDERLFLGNDDLELSWRLRLHGYELRIASDCFVYHEGQHSFRSDPGSVTEQLLCESSDALYSILEEHYGAGRVPTPSELWGIDWFAPTTPNFNPSVRFDQVLTLPTAASSPSPENSPLVSIIILTFNQCHYTEECLAALERYTPEPHEVVLVDNGSDDGTVVLLRELVKTDSRYRLIENKDNRGFAAGCNQGLAAASGTYLVLLNNDVLVTPGWLSGLLECHHAEPAAGIIGPLTNNASGIQGLGTQDYGSAGLDGYARLFRQHNRHRRVPSRRLVGFCMLFSRQLYREVGSLDERFGTGNYEDDDFCLRAAIVGYRNLIAGDVYLHHYGGITFAAAGIDYRRAIGDNWLLFREKWSAPVNDPAWAAKITRCRLREDVERLMLAGQSAMVAQRVADDGGAVAEDPLLRELYAMSLWAASRSVETGDLFPPGGAASLTLQGRAALDAGNMMEAERLLWAAVSADPGFGGPYPWLALLACQRGERAYASELLLKGILLSPTLSDYEGIIEQVLSPDRVGELVKILLSAHRLYPDSRLVSRLLVVWTARVGLHEEVVTAAEHFCARFGPDEEVLTAGLSARRELGLHSSPAPVGKRVSLCMIVRDEERRLPDCLLSCRPLVQEMIVVDTGSEDHSSQLAELFGAKLLSYQWCDDFSAARNASLSAAQGDWILVMDADELISVRDYAQFRTFLMESPPCGSVMTTRNYTNATNMEGFQPLDGGYPEEEAGLGWTGSDKVRLFPNRSDIRFEGVVHETVDAAAVRAGLSLRPHPTPVHHYGALDGGRRSRKQHLYYLLGKRKLEQARDVRAIYELAVQAGELGLFNEAESLWREFLEQEPERSVAWFNLGYLLLQQGQMQEAAEATGRALALRPDYPAALSNLGVCVFCLSSQNDAAAVLDEMASRCPDDLVLRLLSVLARYLGGESVGECVEALLALNLQTEQLAGFMARLESALLKQGRSGDAASVREFLLRISQPS
;
A
#
# COMPACT_ATOMS: atom_id res chain seq x y z
N MET A 1 -28.34 1.82 -40.35
CA MET A 1 -26.91 1.75 -40.03
C MET A 1 -26.42 0.45 -40.62
N ASN A 2 -25.26 0.46 -41.26
CA ASN A 2 -24.61 -0.77 -41.71
C ASN A 2 -23.43 -0.99 -40.75
N THR A 3 -23.34 -2.20 -40.20
CA THR A 3 -22.24 -2.62 -39.32
C THR A 3 -21.47 -3.76 -39.97
N ALA A 4 -20.19 -3.89 -39.67
CA ALA A 4 -19.41 -5.05 -40.05
C ALA A 4 -18.98 -5.83 -38.82
N VAL A 5 -19.49 -7.05 -38.67
CA VAL A 5 -19.07 -7.95 -37.60
C VAL A 5 -17.82 -8.69 -38.05
N ILE A 6 -16.72 -8.50 -37.31
CA ILE A 6 -15.41 -9.07 -37.56
C ILE A 6 -15.13 -10.11 -36.48
N ILE A 7 -14.93 -11.35 -36.89
CA ILE A 7 -14.62 -12.47 -35.99
C ILE A 7 -13.25 -13.02 -36.38
N VAL A 8 -12.27 -12.93 -35.49
CA VAL A 8 -10.97 -13.61 -35.65
C VAL A 8 -11.05 -14.96 -34.96
N THR A 9 -10.71 -16.02 -35.67
CA THR A 9 -10.77 -17.40 -35.15
C THR A 9 -9.43 -18.10 -35.28
N TYR A 10 -9.11 -18.91 -34.28
CA TYR A 10 -7.91 -19.75 -34.22
C TYR A 10 -8.22 -20.96 -33.34
N ASN A 11 -8.32 -22.14 -33.95
CA ASN A 11 -8.66 -23.41 -33.28
C ASN A 11 -10.00 -23.37 -32.49
N SER A 12 -10.99 -22.61 -32.97
CA SER A 12 -12.26 -22.35 -32.26
C SER A 12 -13.40 -23.29 -32.70
N SER A 13 -13.12 -24.51 -33.20
CA SER A 13 -14.16 -25.38 -33.79
C SER A 13 -15.34 -25.74 -32.88
N PRO A 14 -15.23 -25.80 -31.53
CA PRO A 14 -16.39 -26.04 -30.67
C PRO A 14 -17.36 -24.84 -30.61
N THR A 15 -16.88 -23.61 -30.74
CA THR A 15 -17.63 -22.39 -30.40
C THR A 15 -18.01 -21.52 -31.61
N ILE A 16 -17.21 -21.59 -32.70
CA ILE A 16 -17.40 -20.76 -33.89
C ILE A 16 -18.75 -20.98 -34.58
N ALA A 17 -19.28 -22.20 -34.58
CA ALA A 17 -20.57 -22.50 -35.22
C ALA A 17 -21.77 -21.88 -34.45
N PRO A 18 -21.89 -22.03 -33.11
CA PRO A 18 -22.84 -21.26 -32.30
C PRO A 18 -22.73 -19.74 -32.49
N CYS A 19 -21.49 -19.20 -32.48
CA CYS A 19 -21.22 -17.78 -32.69
C CYS A 19 -21.82 -17.29 -34.02
N LEU A 20 -21.38 -17.89 -35.14
CA LEU A 20 -21.84 -17.50 -36.48
C LEU A 20 -23.35 -17.69 -36.68
N ALA A 21 -23.94 -18.75 -36.12
CA ALA A 21 -25.38 -18.95 -36.18
C ALA A 21 -26.16 -17.83 -35.48
N SER A 22 -25.69 -17.35 -34.32
CA SER A 22 -26.33 -16.26 -33.58
C SER A 22 -26.20 -14.89 -34.29
N VAL A 23 -25.05 -14.62 -34.90
CA VAL A 23 -24.84 -13.39 -35.70
C VAL A 23 -25.70 -13.41 -36.96
N LEU A 24 -25.73 -14.52 -37.70
CA LEU A 24 -26.56 -14.66 -38.91
C LEU A 24 -28.07 -14.56 -38.63
N ALA A 25 -28.51 -15.02 -37.45
CA ALA A 25 -29.91 -14.92 -37.03
C ALA A 25 -30.33 -13.51 -36.59
N SER A 26 -29.39 -12.69 -36.11
CA SER A 26 -29.66 -11.33 -35.59
C SER A 26 -29.32 -10.18 -36.58
N ARG A 27 -28.66 -10.51 -37.69
CA ARG A 27 -28.12 -9.57 -38.69
C ARG A 27 -29.17 -8.64 -39.30
N GLN A 28 -28.82 -7.37 -39.49
CA GLN A 28 -29.66 -6.40 -40.18
C GLN A 28 -29.42 -6.37 -41.70
N PRO A 29 -30.39 -5.88 -42.51
CA PRO A 29 -30.21 -5.68 -43.95
C PRO A 29 -29.11 -4.65 -44.24
N GLY A 30 -28.02 -5.10 -44.85
CA GLY A 30 -26.86 -4.26 -45.19
C GLY A 30 -25.66 -4.37 -44.26
N ASP A 31 -25.73 -5.21 -43.21
CA ASP A 31 -24.54 -5.57 -42.43
C ASP A 31 -23.62 -6.53 -43.20
N GLU A 32 -22.32 -6.38 -42.94
CA GLU A 32 -21.25 -7.24 -43.45
C GLU A 32 -20.79 -8.21 -42.33
N LEU A 33 -20.41 -9.44 -42.71
CA LEU A 33 -19.83 -10.43 -41.79
C LEU A 33 -18.50 -10.89 -42.36
N VAL A 34 -17.41 -10.63 -41.63
CA VAL A 34 -16.04 -10.99 -42.01
C VAL A 34 -15.44 -11.91 -40.96
N VAL A 35 -15.04 -13.10 -41.37
CA VAL A 35 -14.37 -14.08 -40.51
C VAL A 35 -12.94 -14.26 -40.97
N VAL A 36 -12.00 -14.05 -40.06
CA VAL A 36 -10.55 -14.20 -40.31
C VAL A 36 -10.06 -15.44 -39.58
N ASP A 37 -9.85 -16.52 -40.33
CA ASP A 37 -9.20 -17.73 -39.85
C ASP A 37 -7.68 -17.51 -39.80
N ASN A 38 -7.16 -17.34 -38.59
CA ASN A 38 -5.77 -16.98 -38.33
C ASN A 38 -4.84 -18.20 -38.30
N ALA A 39 -4.99 -19.07 -39.31
CA ALA A 39 -4.29 -20.36 -39.47
C ALA A 39 -4.66 -21.43 -38.42
N SER A 40 -5.96 -21.68 -38.24
CA SER A 40 -6.46 -22.81 -37.46
C SER A 40 -5.95 -24.16 -37.98
N ARG A 41 -5.65 -25.07 -37.05
CA ARG A 41 -5.15 -26.43 -37.32
C ARG A 41 -6.14 -27.54 -36.97
N ASP A 42 -7.26 -27.18 -36.34
CA ASP A 42 -8.35 -28.07 -35.99
C ASP A 42 -9.42 -28.14 -37.12
N SER A 43 -10.65 -28.50 -36.78
CA SER A 43 -11.77 -28.57 -37.73
C SER A 43 -12.36 -27.22 -38.14
N THR A 44 -11.88 -26.09 -37.60
CA THR A 44 -12.42 -24.74 -37.88
C THR A 44 -12.50 -24.42 -39.38
N PRO A 45 -11.46 -24.66 -40.21
CA PRO A 45 -11.52 -24.34 -41.64
C PRO A 45 -12.60 -25.14 -42.37
N ALA A 46 -12.86 -26.38 -41.96
CA ALA A 46 -13.92 -27.22 -42.53
C ALA A 46 -15.33 -26.73 -42.15
N VAL A 47 -15.51 -26.23 -40.93
CA VAL A 47 -16.77 -25.59 -40.49
C VAL A 47 -17.03 -24.31 -41.29
N LEU A 48 -16.01 -23.44 -41.44
CA LEU A 48 -16.12 -22.21 -42.22
C LEU A 48 -16.42 -22.49 -43.70
N HIS A 49 -15.75 -23.46 -44.31
CA HIS A 49 -15.99 -23.86 -45.69
C HIS A 49 -17.44 -24.37 -45.89
N SER A 50 -17.90 -25.26 -45.00
CA SER A 50 -19.27 -25.79 -45.04
C SER A 50 -20.34 -24.70 -44.90
N LEU A 51 -20.10 -23.70 -44.03
CA LEU A 51 -21.01 -22.56 -43.87
C LEU A 51 -20.98 -21.61 -45.09
N ALA A 52 -19.81 -21.39 -45.70
CA ALA A 52 -19.67 -20.58 -46.90
C ALA A 52 -20.34 -21.21 -48.14
N GLU A 53 -20.41 -22.55 -48.24
CA GLU A 53 -21.19 -23.23 -49.30
C GLU A 53 -22.71 -23.14 -49.10
N LEU A 54 -23.17 -23.03 -47.85
CA LEU A 54 -24.60 -22.99 -47.49
C LEU A 54 -25.20 -21.57 -47.54
N LEU A 55 -24.37 -20.53 -47.59
CA LEU A 55 -24.77 -19.13 -47.53
C LEU A 55 -24.48 -18.41 -48.87
N PRO A 56 -25.30 -17.39 -49.25
CA PRO A 56 -24.95 -16.51 -50.37
C PRO A 56 -23.58 -15.85 -50.16
N ALA A 57 -22.80 -15.68 -51.23
CA ALA A 57 -21.47 -15.05 -51.15
C ALA A 57 -21.49 -13.63 -50.52
N ASP A 58 -22.61 -12.92 -50.65
CA ASP A 58 -22.83 -11.59 -50.09
C ASP A 58 -23.07 -11.60 -48.56
N HIS A 59 -23.13 -12.77 -47.91
CA HIS A 59 -23.51 -12.94 -46.49
C HIS A 59 -22.34 -13.28 -45.55
N LEU A 60 -21.21 -13.74 -46.06
CA LEU A 60 -20.06 -14.17 -45.27
C LEU A 60 -18.77 -14.04 -46.10
N THR A 61 -17.86 -13.17 -45.69
CA THR A 61 -16.50 -13.10 -46.23
C THR A 61 -15.57 -13.90 -45.32
N VAL A 62 -14.88 -14.91 -45.86
CA VAL A 62 -13.86 -15.67 -45.12
C VAL A 62 -12.47 -15.30 -45.64
N ILE A 63 -11.59 -14.89 -44.73
CA ILE A 63 -10.16 -14.64 -44.98
C ILE A 63 -9.39 -15.75 -44.26
N THR A 64 -8.56 -16.49 -44.99
CA THR A 64 -7.75 -17.59 -44.41
C THR A 64 -6.27 -17.24 -44.48
N ASN A 65 -5.63 -17.16 -43.31
CA ASN A 65 -4.18 -17.02 -43.19
C ASN A 65 -3.49 -18.39 -43.20
N THR A 66 -2.31 -18.47 -43.82
CA THR A 66 -1.45 -19.68 -43.79
C THR A 66 -0.55 -19.77 -42.55
N THR A 67 -0.45 -18.69 -41.79
CA THR A 67 0.37 -18.54 -40.57
C THR A 67 -0.40 -17.67 -39.58
N ASN A 68 -0.37 -18.00 -38.28
CA ASN A 68 -0.95 -17.15 -37.25
C ASN A 68 -0.19 -15.82 -37.20
N ARG A 69 -0.92 -14.71 -37.33
CA ARG A 69 -0.37 -13.34 -37.40
C ARG A 69 -0.53 -12.54 -36.10
N GLY A 70 -1.06 -13.15 -35.04
CA GLY A 70 -1.54 -12.44 -33.85
C GLY A 70 -2.95 -11.89 -34.03
N PHE A 71 -3.61 -11.55 -32.93
CA PHE A 71 -5.00 -11.11 -32.91
C PHE A 71 -5.18 -9.75 -33.60
N SER A 72 -4.43 -8.72 -33.20
CA SER A 72 -4.52 -7.35 -33.74
C SER A 72 -4.35 -7.29 -35.26
N ALA A 73 -3.34 -7.98 -35.81
CA ALA A 73 -3.10 -8.02 -37.26
C ALA A 73 -4.23 -8.74 -38.03
N ALA A 74 -4.81 -9.80 -37.45
CA ALA A 74 -5.95 -10.49 -38.04
C ALA A 74 -7.25 -9.67 -37.96
N VAL A 75 -7.47 -8.95 -36.85
CA VAL A 75 -8.54 -7.95 -36.72
C VAL A 75 -8.39 -6.89 -37.82
N ASN A 76 -7.18 -6.34 -38.00
CA ASN A 76 -6.90 -5.35 -39.04
C ASN A 76 -7.19 -5.89 -40.45
N GLN A 77 -6.87 -7.15 -40.76
CA GLN A 77 -7.26 -7.76 -42.04
C GLN A 77 -8.79 -7.76 -42.23
N GLY A 78 -9.55 -8.10 -41.19
CA GLY A 78 -11.01 -8.05 -41.21
C GLY A 78 -11.55 -6.64 -41.40
N ILE A 79 -10.94 -5.65 -40.73
CA ILE A 79 -11.31 -4.23 -40.84
C ILE A 79 -11.11 -3.78 -42.29
N HIS A 80 -9.94 -4.01 -42.88
CA HIS A 80 -9.63 -3.58 -44.26
C HIS A 80 -10.50 -4.25 -45.34
N ALA A 81 -11.09 -5.42 -45.07
CA ALA A 81 -12.00 -6.08 -45.99
C ALA A 81 -13.41 -5.46 -46.02
N SER A 82 -13.79 -4.74 -44.96
CA SER A 82 -15.11 -4.12 -44.81
C SER A 82 -15.16 -2.66 -45.30
N ARG A 83 -16.37 -2.21 -45.70
CA ARG A 83 -16.68 -0.80 -45.99
C ARG A 83 -17.78 -0.22 -45.10
N ALA A 84 -18.20 -0.93 -44.05
CA ALA A 84 -19.22 -0.44 -43.14
C ALA A 84 -18.71 0.78 -42.32
N PRO A 85 -19.55 1.79 -42.06
CA PRO A 85 -19.19 2.95 -41.23
C PRO A 85 -19.03 2.63 -39.74
N LEU A 86 -19.49 1.45 -39.31
CA LEU A 86 -19.35 0.92 -37.96
C LEU A 86 -18.77 -0.50 -38.04
N VAL A 87 -17.86 -0.80 -37.14
CA VAL A 87 -17.18 -2.10 -37.02
C VAL A 87 -17.54 -2.70 -35.67
N VAL A 88 -17.87 -3.99 -35.62
CA VAL A 88 -17.94 -4.75 -34.37
C VAL A 88 -16.83 -5.78 -34.37
N LEU A 89 -15.95 -5.74 -33.37
CA LEU A 89 -15.06 -6.86 -33.04
C LEU A 89 -15.85 -7.84 -32.16
N LEU A 90 -15.86 -9.12 -32.50
CA LEU A 90 -16.57 -10.15 -31.75
C LEU A 90 -15.72 -11.42 -31.67
N ASN A 91 -15.51 -11.94 -30.46
CA ASN A 91 -14.77 -13.18 -30.27
C ASN A 91 -15.56 -14.41 -30.78
N PRO A 92 -14.85 -15.47 -31.24
CA PRO A 92 -15.45 -16.67 -31.83
C PRO A 92 -16.14 -17.59 -30.80
N ASP A 93 -16.06 -17.26 -29.52
CA ASP A 93 -16.72 -17.90 -28.38
C ASP A 93 -17.77 -16.99 -27.70
N ALA A 94 -18.24 -15.97 -28.42
CA ALA A 94 -19.38 -15.14 -28.03
C ALA A 94 -20.68 -15.51 -28.79
N VAL A 95 -21.82 -15.42 -28.10
CA VAL A 95 -23.17 -15.68 -28.63
C VAL A 95 -24.04 -14.44 -28.41
N VAL A 96 -24.61 -13.92 -29.48
CA VAL A 96 -25.34 -12.64 -29.49
C VAL A 96 -26.87 -12.83 -29.49
N SER A 97 -27.60 -11.79 -29.08
CA SER A 97 -29.06 -11.77 -28.92
C SER A 97 -29.74 -10.87 -29.95
N GLU A 98 -31.04 -11.06 -30.22
CA GLU A 98 -31.79 -10.24 -31.18
C GLU A 98 -31.74 -8.74 -30.83
N GLY A 99 -31.37 -7.92 -31.82
CA GLY A 99 -31.28 -6.47 -31.67
C GLY A 99 -30.01 -5.93 -31.00
N TRP A 100 -29.06 -6.78 -30.60
CA TRP A 100 -27.82 -6.37 -29.92
C TRP A 100 -27.04 -5.25 -30.62
N GLN A 101 -26.84 -5.33 -31.94
CA GLN A 101 -26.16 -4.30 -32.75
C GLN A 101 -26.85 -2.94 -32.64
N LEU A 102 -28.19 -2.93 -32.62
CA LEU A 102 -28.99 -1.69 -32.52
C LEU A 102 -28.90 -1.09 -31.12
N ARG A 103 -28.84 -1.92 -30.06
CA ARG A 103 -28.63 -1.47 -28.67
C ARG A 103 -27.25 -0.85 -28.52
N LEU A 104 -26.18 -1.54 -28.95
CA LEU A 104 -24.81 -0.98 -28.95
C LEU A 104 -24.73 0.35 -29.74
N ALA A 105 -25.30 0.39 -30.95
CA ALA A 105 -25.23 1.57 -31.80
C ALA A 105 -26.07 2.76 -31.29
N ALA A 106 -27.09 2.52 -30.46
CA ALA A 106 -27.86 3.58 -29.82
C ALA A 106 -27.01 4.42 -28.85
N HIS A 107 -25.92 3.87 -28.30
CA HIS A 107 -25.01 4.58 -27.40
C HIS A 107 -23.90 5.38 -28.10
N LEU A 108 -23.86 5.35 -29.44
CA LEU A 108 -23.06 6.25 -30.29
C LEU A 108 -23.84 7.55 -30.63
N ASP A 109 -24.77 7.97 -29.76
CA ASP A 109 -25.60 9.17 -29.92
C ASP A 109 -24.80 10.49 -29.90
N ASN A 110 -23.60 10.45 -29.30
CA ASN A 110 -22.68 11.56 -29.16
C ASN A 110 -21.43 11.32 -30.06
N PRO A 111 -21.06 12.26 -30.95
CA PRO A 111 -19.88 12.11 -31.82
C PRO A 111 -18.54 12.09 -31.09
N ARG A 112 -18.51 12.29 -29.76
CA ARG A 112 -17.33 12.03 -28.93
C ARG A 112 -17.19 10.57 -28.49
N VAL A 113 -18.20 9.72 -28.64
CA VAL A 113 -18.07 8.30 -28.30
C VAL A 113 -17.35 7.59 -29.45
N ALA A 114 -16.23 6.93 -29.13
CA ALA A 114 -15.47 6.16 -30.10
C ALA A 114 -15.84 4.68 -30.12
N ALA A 115 -16.12 4.12 -28.94
CA ALA A 115 -16.37 2.70 -28.76
C ALA A 115 -17.46 2.41 -27.73
N VAL A 116 -18.21 1.33 -27.94
CA VAL A 116 -19.24 0.82 -27.03
C VAL A 116 -19.05 -0.69 -26.82
N GLY A 117 -18.92 -1.12 -25.56
CA GLY A 117 -18.88 -2.53 -25.16
C GLY A 117 -20.21 -2.98 -24.54
N PRO A 118 -20.67 -4.22 -24.77
CA PRO A 118 -21.83 -4.78 -24.08
C PRO A 118 -21.44 -5.33 -22.69
N VAL A 119 -22.46 -5.69 -21.94
CA VAL A 119 -22.35 -6.47 -20.70
C VAL A 119 -22.29 -7.97 -21.01
N SER A 120 -21.55 -8.74 -20.21
CA SER A 120 -21.40 -10.20 -20.40
C SER A 120 -21.28 -11.00 -19.11
N ASN A 121 -21.64 -12.28 -19.16
CA ASN A 121 -21.46 -13.25 -18.08
C ASN A 121 -19.98 -13.61 -17.81
N PHE A 122 -19.06 -13.29 -18.73
CA PHE A 122 -17.65 -13.59 -18.60
C PHE A 122 -16.81 -12.42 -19.10
N ALA A 123 -16.89 -11.29 -18.39
CA ALA A 123 -16.09 -10.10 -18.62
C ALA A 123 -15.56 -9.52 -17.31
N ALA A 124 -14.33 -9.01 -17.32
CA ALA A 124 -13.71 -8.37 -16.17
C ALA A 124 -14.22 -6.92 -15.98
N GLY A 125 -14.04 -6.40 -14.77
CA GLY A 125 -14.38 -5.00 -14.44
C GLY A 125 -15.86 -4.67 -14.66
N ARG A 126 -16.14 -3.43 -15.06
CA ARG A 126 -17.51 -2.88 -15.20
C ARG A 126 -18.34 -3.51 -16.32
N GLN A 127 -17.78 -4.38 -17.19
CA GLN A 127 -18.58 -5.12 -18.18
C GLN A 127 -19.15 -6.45 -17.67
N SER A 128 -18.82 -6.86 -16.44
CA SER A 128 -19.50 -8.01 -15.82
C SER A 128 -21.01 -7.77 -15.69
N VAL A 129 -21.80 -8.79 -16.01
CA VAL A 129 -23.25 -8.79 -15.80
C VAL A 129 -23.64 -8.54 -14.35
N ASP A 130 -22.79 -8.95 -13.41
CA ASP A 130 -23.01 -8.75 -11.96
C ASP A 130 -23.06 -7.26 -11.58
N CYS A 131 -22.44 -6.36 -12.37
CA CYS A 131 -22.49 -4.92 -12.12
C CYS A 131 -23.81 -4.26 -12.55
N HIS A 132 -24.56 -4.89 -13.46
CA HIS A 132 -25.73 -4.28 -14.14
C HIS A 132 -27.04 -5.04 -13.90
N TRP A 133 -26.96 -6.23 -13.31
CA TRP A 133 -28.09 -7.13 -13.11
C TRP A 133 -28.69 -6.99 -11.71
N LEU A 134 -29.94 -6.57 -11.64
CA LEU A 134 -30.70 -6.48 -10.38
C LEU A 134 -31.49 -7.77 -10.16
N GLY A 135 -30.93 -8.69 -9.35
CA GLY A 135 -31.59 -9.94 -8.96
C GLY A 135 -30.67 -11.15 -9.10
N GLU A 136 -31.24 -12.36 -9.10
CA GLU A 136 -30.45 -13.58 -9.35
C GLU A 136 -29.93 -13.63 -10.79
N PRO A 137 -28.66 -14.05 -11.00
CA PRO A 137 -28.15 -14.29 -12.34
C PRO A 137 -28.96 -15.42 -13.02
N PRO A 138 -29.09 -15.39 -14.36
CA PRO A 138 -29.96 -16.30 -15.10
C PRO A 138 -29.43 -17.74 -15.20
N GLU A 139 -29.48 -18.51 -14.12
CA GLU A 139 -29.35 -19.98 -14.23
C GLU A 139 -30.52 -20.55 -15.05
N ASN A 140 -30.19 -21.35 -16.07
CA ASN A 140 -31.14 -22.03 -16.96
C ASN A 140 -32.07 -21.11 -17.81
N VAL A 141 -31.76 -19.83 -17.97
CA VAL A 141 -32.48 -18.95 -18.92
C VAL A 141 -31.66 -18.80 -20.20
N GLY A 142 -32.26 -19.08 -21.37
CA GLY A 142 -31.58 -18.95 -22.66
C GLY A 142 -31.13 -17.51 -22.98
N VAL A 143 -30.02 -17.38 -23.71
CA VAL A 143 -29.32 -16.10 -24.01
C VAL A 143 -30.27 -14.96 -24.40
N GLN A 144 -31.26 -15.22 -25.27
CA GLN A 144 -32.25 -14.23 -25.68
C GLN A 144 -33.06 -13.67 -24.49
N ALA A 145 -33.62 -14.56 -23.67
CA ALA A 145 -34.44 -14.16 -22.54
C ALA A 145 -33.62 -13.53 -21.40
N ALA A 146 -32.31 -13.80 -21.33
CA ALA A 146 -31.39 -13.05 -20.48
C ALA A 146 -31.20 -11.61 -21.00
N ALA A 147 -30.94 -11.45 -22.30
CA ALA A 147 -30.75 -10.15 -22.94
C ALA A 147 -32.00 -9.26 -22.89
N ASP A 148 -33.21 -9.84 -22.99
CA ASP A 148 -34.45 -9.10 -22.90
C ASP A 148 -34.75 -8.63 -21.47
N ARG A 149 -34.34 -9.39 -20.44
CA ARG A 149 -34.44 -8.98 -19.03
C ARG A 149 -33.46 -7.86 -18.67
N LEU A 150 -32.20 -7.95 -19.11
CA LEU A 150 -31.22 -6.88 -18.90
C LEU A 150 -31.72 -5.57 -19.54
N TYR A 151 -32.18 -5.65 -20.79
CA TYR A 151 -32.72 -4.50 -21.49
C TYR A 151 -33.98 -3.92 -20.84
N ALA A 152 -34.94 -4.75 -20.40
CA ALA A 152 -36.12 -4.26 -19.69
C ALA A 152 -35.77 -3.50 -18.40
N SER A 153 -34.64 -3.85 -17.76
CA SER A 153 -34.17 -3.23 -16.51
C SER A 153 -33.33 -1.97 -16.74
N ASN A 154 -32.59 -1.90 -17.86
CA ASN A 154 -31.57 -0.87 -18.11
C ASN A 154 -31.77 -0.05 -19.38
N ALA A 155 -32.84 -0.24 -20.17
CA ALA A 155 -33.06 0.38 -21.48
C ALA A 155 -32.54 1.84 -21.61
N GLY A 156 -31.60 2.06 -22.53
CA GLY A 156 -30.99 3.36 -22.83
C GLY A 156 -29.92 3.82 -21.82
N ARG A 157 -29.63 3.07 -20.77
CA ARG A 157 -28.55 3.37 -19.83
C ARG A 157 -27.20 2.93 -20.37
N HIS A 158 -26.18 3.71 -20.02
CA HIS A 158 -24.79 3.38 -20.26
C HIS A 158 -23.93 3.92 -19.12
N GLU A 159 -22.69 3.45 -19.06
CA GLU A 159 -21.65 4.01 -18.19
C GLU A 159 -20.45 4.45 -19.00
N THR A 160 -19.86 5.59 -18.67
CA THR A 160 -18.55 5.98 -19.21
C THR A 160 -17.45 5.11 -18.60
N ALA A 161 -16.53 4.61 -19.42
CA ALA A 161 -15.49 3.66 -19.00
C ALA A 161 -14.06 4.15 -19.29
N LEU A 162 -13.11 3.69 -18.48
CA LEU A 162 -11.67 3.83 -18.74
C LEU A 162 -11.12 2.68 -19.62
N LEU A 163 -11.84 1.55 -19.64
CA LEU A 163 -11.47 0.34 -20.35
C LEU A 163 -12.73 -0.34 -20.89
N LEU A 164 -12.68 -0.82 -22.12
CA LEU A 164 -13.62 -1.81 -22.64
C LEU A 164 -12.86 -3.11 -22.98
N ILE A 165 -13.33 -4.24 -22.47
CA ILE A 165 -12.74 -5.58 -22.64
C ILE A 165 -13.05 -6.12 -24.04
N GLY A 166 -12.03 -6.64 -24.73
CA GLY A 166 -12.03 -6.94 -26.17
C GLY A 166 -12.95 -8.05 -26.68
N PHE A 167 -13.72 -8.74 -25.84
CA PHE A 167 -14.56 -9.87 -26.27
C PHE A 167 -15.69 -9.46 -27.23
N CYS A 168 -16.17 -8.22 -27.12
CA CYS A 168 -17.12 -7.62 -28.04
C CYS A 168 -17.03 -6.08 -27.97
N LEU A 169 -16.70 -5.42 -29.08
CA LEU A 169 -16.55 -3.95 -29.14
C LEU A 169 -17.18 -3.38 -30.42
N LEU A 170 -18.17 -2.49 -30.30
CA LEU A 170 -18.62 -1.65 -31.41
C LEU A 170 -17.74 -0.39 -31.50
N LEU A 171 -17.17 -0.14 -32.67
CA LEU A 171 -16.23 0.94 -32.98
C LEU A 171 -16.69 1.72 -34.21
N ARG A 172 -16.34 3.01 -34.26
CA ARG A 172 -16.55 3.83 -35.46
C ARG A 172 -15.43 3.63 -36.48
N ARG A 173 -15.80 3.43 -37.76
CA ARG A 173 -14.81 3.16 -38.81
C ARG A 173 -13.94 4.38 -39.14
N ASP A 174 -14.52 5.57 -39.15
CA ASP A 174 -13.77 6.81 -39.45
C ASP A 174 -12.64 7.06 -38.44
N LEU A 175 -12.85 6.72 -37.16
CA LEU A 175 -11.82 6.80 -36.13
C LEU A 175 -10.73 5.72 -36.29
N LEU A 176 -11.07 4.52 -36.78
CA LEU A 176 -10.10 3.47 -37.09
C LEU A 176 -9.25 3.83 -38.32
N ASP A 177 -9.81 4.57 -39.28
CA ASP A 177 -9.07 5.10 -40.44
C ASP A 177 -8.20 6.32 -40.07
N GLU A 178 -8.60 7.12 -39.06
CA GLU A 178 -7.83 8.28 -38.56
C GLU A 178 -6.70 7.88 -37.61
N LEU A 179 -7.00 7.05 -36.61
CA LEU A 179 -6.11 6.72 -35.49
C LEU A 179 -5.42 5.35 -35.64
N GLY A 180 -5.85 4.52 -36.60
CA GLY A 180 -5.43 3.14 -36.78
C GLY A 180 -6.29 2.13 -36.00
N GLY A 181 -6.34 0.88 -36.47
CA GLY A 181 -6.91 -0.26 -35.73
C GLY A 181 -6.05 -0.69 -34.52
N PRO A 182 -6.32 -1.84 -33.89
CA PRO A 182 -5.47 -2.40 -32.83
C PRO A 182 -3.99 -2.51 -33.25
N ASP A 183 -3.07 -2.18 -32.34
CA ASP A 183 -1.62 -2.16 -32.63
C ASP A 183 -1.09 -3.58 -32.91
N GLU A 184 -0.48 -3.78 -34.08
CA GLU A 184 0.04 -5.09 -34.52
C GLU A 184 1.29 -5.56 -33.76
N ARG A 185 1.89 -4.72 -32.89
CA ARG A 185 2.90 -5.13 -31.91
C ARG A 185 2.31 -6.03 -30.82
N LEU A 186 1.01 -5.96 -30.57
CA LEU A 186 0.29 -6.76 -29.59
C LEU A 186 -0.19 -8.05 -30.26
N PHE A 187 0.52 -9.14 -30.02
CA PHE A 187 0.25 -10.42 -30.69
C PHE A 187 -0.96 -11.14 -30.07
N LEU A 188 -1.09 -11.10 -28.74
CA LEU A 188 -2.14 -11.78 -28.00
C LEU A 188 -2.45 -11.04 -26.69
N GLY A 189 -3.64 -10.44 -26.60
CA GLY A 189 -4.10 -9.72 -25.42
C GLY A 189 -3.50 -8.31 -25.28
N ASN A 190 -4.05 -7.54 -24.34
CA ASN A 190 -3.74 -6.13 -24.08
C ASN A 190 -4.04 -5.15 -25.24
N ASP A 191 -4.53 -5.65 -26.38
CA ASP A 191 -5.00 -4.85 -27.52
C ASP A 191 -6.22 -3.99 -27.16
N ASP A 192 -7.04 -4.46 -26.22
CA ASP A 192 -8.19 -3.76 -25.67
C ASP A 192 -7.79 -2.68 -24.65
N LEU A 193 -6.76 -2.93 -23.83
CA LEU A 193 -6.09 -1.93 -22.98
C LEU A 193 -5.52 -0.78 -23.83
N GLU A 194 -4.75 -1.13 -24.87
CA GLU A 194 -4.10 -0.17 -25.78
C GLU A 194 -5.14 0.69 -26.51
N LEU A 195 -6.11 0.07 -27.18
CA LEU A 195 -7.13 0.78 -27.93
C LEU A 195 -7.99 1.67 -27.01
N SER A 196 -8.36 1.18 -25.83
CA SER A 196 -9.10 1.98 -24.83
C SER A 196 -8.31 3.17 -24.30
N TRP A 197 -6.99 3.04 -24.17
CA TRP A 197 -6.10 4.15 -23.82
C TRP A 197 -5.95 5.14 -24.98
N ARG A 198 -5.60 4.67 -26.18
CA ARG A 198 -5.35 5.52 -27.36
C ARG A 198 -6.59 6.31 -27.80
N LEU A 199 -7.79 5.74 -27.71
CA LEU A 199 -9.03 6.47 -28.01
C LEU A 199 -9.28 7.61 -27.02
N ARG A 200 -9.11 7.37 -25.70
CA ARG A 200 -9.26 8.41 -24.67
C ARG A 200 -8.16 9.47 -24.72
N LEU A 201 -6.93 9.09 -25.07
CA LEU A 201 -5.82 10.01 -25.31
C LEU A 201 -6.15 11.05 -26.39
N HIS A 202 -6.91 10.66 -27.41
CA HIS A 202 -7.41 11.55 -28.46
C HIS A 202 -8.74 12.27 -28.09
N GLY A 203 -9.15 12.22 -26.81
CA GLY A 203 -10.29 12.94 -26.27
C GLY A 203 -11.66 12.29 -26.50
N TYR A 204 -11.69 11.02 -26.93
CA TYR A 204 -12.94 10.28 -27.13
C TYR A 204 -13.41 9.56 -25.86
N GLU A 205 -14.73 9.40 -25.75
CA GLU A 205 -15.44 8.68 -24.69
C GLU A 205 -15.58 7.19 -25.06
N LEU A 206 -15.48 6.32 -24.06
CA LEU A 206 -15.81 4.89 -24.16
C LEU A 206 -17.04 4.61 -23.32
N ARG A 207 -17.96 3.75 -23.79
CA ARG A 207 -19.19 3.43 -23.08
C ARG A 207 -19.45 1.95 -22.90
N ILE A 208 -20.02 1.58 -21.76
CA ILE A 208 -20.60 0.26 -21.52
C ILE A 208 -22.11 0.38 -21.69
N ALA A 209 -22.68 -0.35 -22.65
CA ALA A 209 -24.11 -0.44 -22.87
C ALA A 209 -24.74 -1.40 -21.86
N SER A 210 -25.21 -0.87 -20.72
CA SER A 210 -25.72 -1.69 -19.61
C SER A 210 -27.08 -2.36 -19.89
N ASP A 211 -27.68 -2.08 -21.06
CA ASP A 211 -28.89 -2.69 -21.58
C ASP A 211 -28.65 -3.73 -22.69
N CYS A 212 -27.38 -3.95 -23.09
CA CYS A 212 -26.99 -4.88 -24.13
C CYS A 212 -26.20 -6.06 -23.54
N PHE A 213 -26.73 -7.28 -23.70
CA PHE A 213 -26.09 -8.50 -23.24
C PHE A 213 -25.53 -9.33 -24.39
N VAL A 214 -24.27 -9.76 -24.24
CA VAL A 214 -23.60 -10.73 -25.12
C VAL A 214 -23.04 -11.86 -24.25
N TYR A 215 -23.44 -13.09 -24.55
CA TYR A 215 -22.96 -14.27 -23.84
C TYR A 215 -21.54 -14.63 -24.33
N HIS A 216 -20.66 -15.06 -23.43
CA HIS A 216 -19.27 -15.41 -23.71
C HIS A 216 -18.89 -16.70 -22.96
N GLU A 217 -18.43 -17.73 -23.68
CA GLU A 217 -18.06 -19.02 -23.07
C GLU A 217 -16.69 -19.01 -22.37
N GLY A 218 -15.83 -18.06 -22.70
CA GLY A 218 -14.60 -17.77 -21.97
C GLY A 218 -13.34 -18.44 -22.51
N GLN A 219 -12.62 -17.70 -23.37
CA GLN A 219 -11.24 -17.97 -23.84
C GLN A 219 -11.00 -19.41 -24.32
N HIS A 220 -11.82 -19.91 -25.24
CA HIS A 220 -11.67 -21.27 -25.78
C HIS A 220 -10.54 -21.40 -26.83
N SER A 221 -10.26 -20.36 -27.62
CA SER A 221 -9.34 -20.41 -28.78
C SER A 221 -7.88 -20.76 -28.44
N PHE A 222 -7.38 -20.36 -27.26
CA PHE A 222 -5.97 -20.52 -26.87
C PHE A 222 -5.71 -21.64 -25.86
N ARG A 223 -6.73 -22.42 -25.48
CA ARG A 223 -6.56 -23.67 -24.70
C ARG A 223 -5.99 -24.83 -25.53
N SER A 224 -5.83 -24.64 -26.83
CA SER A 224 -5.38 -25.66 -27.80
C SER A 224 -3.85 -25.76 -27.93
N ASP A 225 -3.13 -24.66 -27.65
CA ASP A 225 -1.66 -24.63 -27.63
C ASP A 225 -1.12 -24.84 -26.20
N PRO A 226 0.15 -25.24 -26.01
CA PRO A 226 0.72 -25.46 -24.68
C PRO A 226 0.72 -24.18 -23.86
N GLY A 227 0.30 -24.26 -22.58
CA GLY A 227 0.15 -23.08 -21.71
C GLY A 227 1.38 -22.16 -21.66
N SER A 228 2.59 -22.74 -21.66
CA SER A 228 3.85 -21.99 -21.70
C SER A 228 4.05 -21.11 -22.94
N VAL A 229 3.45 -21.47 -24.08
CA VAL A 229 3.50 -20.66 -25.31
C VAL A 229 2.48 -19.50 -25.23
N THR A 230 1.28 -19.78 -24.72
CA THR A 230 0.25 -18.75 -24.51
C THR A 230 0.70 -17.72 -23.47
N GLU A 231 1.29 -18.17 -22.35
CA GLU A 231 1.91 -17.32 -21.33
C GLU A 231 3.06 -16.47 -21.90
N GLN A 232 3.93 -17.04 -22.73
CA GLN A 232 4.99 -16.29 -23.41
C GLN A 232 4.42 -15.18 -24.31
N LEU A 233 3.40 -15.47 -25.13
CA LEU A 233 2.82 -14.46 -26.04
C LEU A 233 2.05 -13.35 -25.31
N LEU A 234 1.40 -13.67 -24.18
CA LEU A 234 0.78 -12.69 -23.28
C LEU A 234 1.84 -11.81 -22.58
N CYS A 235 2.97 -12.39 -22.19
CA CYS A 235 4.13 -11.69 -21.64
C CYS A 235 4.72 -10.72 -22.68
N GLU A 236 5.05 -11.22 -23.88
CA GLU A 236 5.54 -10.40 -25.00
C GLU A 236 4.59 -9.25 -25.36
N SER A 237 3.27 -9.49 -25.31
CA SER A 237 2.26 -8.44 -25.57
C SER A 237 2.13 -7.45 -24.38
N SER A 238 2.45 -7.86 -23.16
CA SER A 238 2.50 -6.96 -21.99
C SER A 238 3.73 -6.05 -22.04
N ASP A 239 4.89 -6.60 -22.40
CA ASP A 239 6.12 -5.85 -22.60
C ASP A 239 6.04 -4.90 -23.81
N ALA A 240 5.37 -5.33 -24.89
CA ALA A 240 5.06 -4.48 -26.03
C ALA A 240 4.12 -3.33 -25.64
N LEU A 241 3.03 -3.56 -24.89
CA LEU A 241 2.18 -2.47 -24.40
C LEU A 241 2.94 -1.52 -23.47
N TYR A 242 3.77 -2.05 -22.56
CA TYR A 242 4.60 -1.18 -21.72
C TYR A 242 5.54 -0.31 -22.57
N SER A 243 6.15 -0.87 -23.62
CA SER A 243 6.98 -0.11 -24.57
C SER A 243 6.19 0.96 -25.32
N ILE A 244 4.94 0.70 -25.72
CA ILE A 244 4.04 1.69 -26.34
C ILE A 244 3.76 2.86 -25.39
N LEU A 245 3.49 2.55 -24.12
CA LEU A 245 3.24 3.55 -23.09
C LEU A 245 4.52 4.32 -22.75
N GLU A 246 5.68 3.66 -22.73
CA GLU A 246 6.98 4.28 -22.46
C GLU A 246 7.44 5.19 -23.62
N GLU A 247 7.14 4.81 -24.87
CA GLU A 247 7.30 5.68 -26.06
C GLU A 247 6.48 6.98 -25.95
N HIS A 248 5.30 6.92 -25.30
CA HIS A 248 4.41 8.08 -25.14
C HIS A 248 4.73 8.94 -23.91
N TYR A 249 4.83 8.32 -22.73
CA TYR A 249 5.00 9.00 -21.44
C TYR A 249 6.47 9.27 -21.09
N GLY A 250 7.40 8.47 -21.64
CA GLY A 250 8.82 8.46 -21.31
C GLY A 250 9.20 7.41 -20.25
N ALA A 251 10.48 7.04 -20.25
CA ALA A 251 11.03 6.03 -19.35
C ALA A 251 10.77 6.34 -17.86
N GLY A 252 10.20 5.37 -17.14
CA GLY A 252 9.83 5.52 -15.73
C GLY A 252 8.69 6.52 -15.45
N ARG A 253 7.97 6.99 -16.47
CA ARG A 253 6.87 7.96 -16.35
C ARG A 253 5.50 7.40 -16.78
N VAL A 254 5.44 6.12 -17.12
CA VAL A 254 4.18 5.42 -17.44
C VAL A 254 3.26 5.44 -16.22
N PRO A 255 2.03 5.99 -16.31
CA PRO A 255 1.08 5.99 -15.21
C PRO A 255 0.68 4.56 -14.81
N THR A 256 0.21 4.38 -13.58
CA THR A 256 -0.15 3.06 -13.06
C THR A 256 -1.34 2.45 -13.82
N PRO A 257 -1.51 1.11 -13.83
CA PRO A 257 -2.67 0.46 -14.44
C PRO A 257 -4.02 0.95 -13.89
N SER A 258 -4.03 1.37 -12.62
CA SER A 258 -5.22 1.95 -11.96
C SER A 258 -5.55 3.33 -12.53
N GLU A 259 -4.55 4.20 -12.73
CA GLU A 259 -4.74 5.52 -13.34
C GLU A 259 -5.12 5.43 -14.83
N LEU A 260 -4.52 4.48 -15.57
CA LEU A 260 -4.83 4.29 -16.97
C LEU A 260 -6.22 3.68 -17.18
N TRP A 261 -6.57 2.60 -16.48
CA TRP A 261 -7.73 1.76 -16.79
C TRP A 261 -8.63 1.39 -15.60
N GLY A 262 -8.23 1.70 -14.36
CA GLY A 262 -8.94 1.27 -13.15
C GLY A 262 -8.77 -0.21 -12.82
N ILE A 263 -7.60 -0.79 -13.15
CA ILE A 263 -7.26 -2.22 -12.95
C ILE A 263 -5.94 -2.35 -12.20
N ASP A 264 -5.65 -3.54 -11.66
CA ASP A 264 -4.42 -3.89 -10.94
C ASP A 264 -3.62 -5.05 -11.58
N TRP A 265 -4.18 -5.72 -12.60
CA TRP A 265 -3.65 -6.96 -13.17
C TRP A 265 -2.71 -6.81 -14.39
N PHE A 266 -2.32 -5.58 -14.78
CA PHE A 266 -1.32 -5.37 -15.84
C PHE A 266 0.11 -5.37 -15.26
N ALA A 267 0.94 -6.32 -15.69
CA ALA A 267 2.30 -6.51 -15.17
C ALA A 267 3.28 -6.96 -16.28
N PRO A 268 3.99 -6.04 -16.95
CA PRO A 268 5.12 -6.36 -17.84
C PRO A 268 6.32 -6.88 -17.03
N THR A 269 7.25 -7.56 -17.71
CA THR A 269 8.50 -8.10 -17.14
C THR A 269 9.66 -7.11 -17.16
N THR A 270 9.46 -5.92 -17.72
CA THR A 270 10.49 -4.88 -17.83
C THR A 270 10.97 -4.40 -16.46
N PRO A 271 12.29 -4.30 -16.21
CA PRO A 271 12.85 -4.06 -14.87
C PRO A 271 12.59 -2.65 -14.30
N ASN A 272 11.98 -1.75 -15.07
CA ASN A 272 11.61 -0.39 -14.64
C ASN A 272 10.10 -0.26 -14.29
N PHE A 273 9.31 -1.32 -14.45
CA PHE A 273 7.89 -1.29 -14.09
C PHE A 273 7.71 -1.38 -12.56
N ASN A 274 7.35 -0.26 -11.94
CA ASN A 274 6.99 -0.21 -10.53
C ASN A 274 5.46 -0.06 -10.38
N PRO A 275 4.71 -1.14 -10.07
CA PRO A 275 3.27 -1.06 -9.85
C PRO A 275 2.89 -0.32 -8.56
N SER A 276 3.87 0.01 -7.71
CA SER A 276 3.69 0.53 -6.35
C SER A 276 4.23 1.95 -6.15
N VAL A 277 4.17 2.80 -7.19
CA VAL A 277 4.34 4.25 -6.99
C VAL A 277 3.11 4.76 -6.22
N ARG A 278 3.26 4.85 -4.89
CA ARG A 278 2.20 5.24 -3.95
C ARG A 278 1.80 6.71 -4.11
N PHE A 279 0.94 7.01 -5.08
CA PHE A 279 0.31 8.32 -5.29
C PHE A 279 -1.07 8.46 -4.62
N ASP A 280 -1.41 7.53 -3.73
CA ASP A 280 -2.70 7.51 -3.03
C ASP A 280 -2.90 8.76 -2.15
N GLN A 281 -3.99 9.48 -2.44
CA GLN A 281 -4.68 10.56 -1.69
C GLN A 281 -4.54 11.98 -2.26
N VAL A 282 -3.41 12.40 -2.82
CA VAL A 282 -3.24 13.79 -3.30
C VAL A 282 -3.96 14.00 -4.66
N LEU A 283 -3.94 12.99 -5.53
CA LEU A 283 -4.40 13.09 -6.92
C LEU A 283 -5.76 12.40 -7.19
N THR A 284 -6.44 11.89 -6.16
CA THR A 284 -7.72 11.18 -6.27
C THR A 284 -8.93 11.95 -5.72
N LEU A 285 -8.72 13.14 -5.14
CA LEU A 285 -9.81 13.98 -4.63
C LEU A 285 -10.60 14.68 -5.76
N PRO A 286 -11.92 14.90 -5.56
CA PRO A 286 -12.78 15.53 -6.57
C PRO A 286 -12.31 16.93 -6.99
N THR A 287 -12.44 17.23 -8.29
CA THR A 287 -12.24 18.57 -8.83
C THR A 287 -13.35 19.51 -8.37
N ALA A 288 -12.99 20.64 -7.77
CA ALA A 288 -13.98 21.65 -7.37
C ALA A 288 -14.62 22.30 -8.61
N ALA A 289 -15.92 22.60 -8.52
CA ALA A 289 -16.65 23.26 -9.60
C ALA A 289 -16.09 24.67 -9.89
N SER A 290 -15.99 25.02 -11.17
CA SER A 290 -15.42 26.29 -11.63
C SER A 290 -16.13 27.51 -11.02
N SER A 291 -15.36 28.42 -10.42
CA SER A 291 -15.83 29.75 -10.01
C SER A 291 -15.33 30.82 -11.00
N PRO A 292 -16.14 31.84 -11.34
CA PRO A 292 -15.74 32.89 -12.26
C PRO A 292 -14.65 33.78 -11.66
N SER A 293 -13.71 34.23 -12.51
CA SER A 293 -12.69 35.20 -12.15
C SER A 293 -13.33 36.53 -11.70
N PRO A 294 -12.92 37.15 -10.57
CA PRO A 294 -13.45 38.45 -10.17
C PRO A 294 -13.04 39.54 -11.17
N GLU A 295 -13.96 40.46 -11.48
CA GLU A 295 -13.74 41.58 -12.43
C GLU A 295 -12.68 42.59 -11.96
N ASN A 296 -12.23 42.51 -10.70
CA ASN A 296 -11.10 43.26 -10.17
C ASN A 296 -10.22 42.33 -9.32
N SER A 297 -8.96 42.14 -9.71
CA SER A 297 -7.98 41.40 -8.92
C SER A 297 -7.54 42.22 -7.69
N PRO A 298 -7.61 41.67 -6.47
CA PRO A 298 -7.18 42.37 -5.25
C PRO A 298 -5.66 42.47 -5.17
N LEU A 299 -5.15 43.52 -4.50
CA LEU A 299 -3.72 43.72 -4.28
C LEU A 299 -3.14 42.59 -3.40
N VAL A 300 -2.05 41.98 -3.84
CA VAL A 300 -1.28 40.98 -3.08
C VAL A 300 0.04 41.58 -2.61
N SER A 301 0.38 41.42 -1.34
CA SER A 301 1.75 41.70 -0.86
C SER A 301 2.56 40.42 -0.85
N ILE A 302 3.69 40.40 -1.56
CA ILE A 302 4.64 39.28 -1.55
C ILE A 302 5.80 39.69 -0.63
N ILE A 303 6.00 38.95 0.45
CA ILE A 303 7.03 39.19 1.46
C ILE A 303 8.16 38.20 1.17
N ILE A 304 9.37 38.73 0.94
CA ILE A 304 10.57 37.95 0.68
C ILE A 304 11.62 38.35 1.71
N LEU A 305 11.99 37.39 2.57
CA LEU A 305 13.14 37.54 3.46
C LEU A 305 14.40 37.08 2.73
N THR A 306 15.45 37.88 2.80
CA THR A 306 16.75 37.61 2.19
C THR A 306 17.83 37.61 3.25
N PHE A 307 18.74 36.64 3.18
CA PHE A 307 19.95 36.60 3.98
C PHE A 307 21.04 35.90 3.17
N ASN A 308 21.90 36.71 2.54
CA ASN A 308 22.82 36.29 1.49
C ASN A 308 22.08 35.54 0.34
N GLN A 309 22.85 34.84 -0.50
CA GLN A 309 22.39 34.12 -1.69
C GLN A 309 21.85 35.06 -2.78
N CYS A 310 22.68 36.05 -3.12
CA CYS A 310 22.40 37.09 -4.11
C CYS A 310 21.95 36.51 -5.47
N HIS A 311 22.61 35.45 -5.95
CA HIS A 311 22.27 34.80 -7.22
C HIS A 311 20.85 34.21 -7.24
N TYR A 312 20.48 33.42 -6.23
CA TYR A 312 19.14 32.84 -6.12
C TYR A 312 18.06 33.91 -5.92
N THR A 313 18.39 34.95 -5.15
CA THR A 313 17.52 36.13 -4.97
C THR A 313 17.27 36.84 -6.29
N GLU A 314 18.28 36.99 -7.16
CA GLU A 314 18.13 37.55 -8.51
C GLU A 314 17.22 36.67 -9.40
N GLU A 315 17.38 35.34 -9.36
CA GLU A 315 16.50 34.43 -10.11
C GLU A 315 15.04 34.45 -9.62
N CYS A 316 14.82 34.45 -8.30
CA CYS A 316 13.48 34.57 -7.70
C CYS A 316 12.78 35.87 -8.13
N LEU A 317 13.51 37.00 -8.08
CA LEU A 317 13.00 38.30 -8.52
C LEU A 317 12.70 38.35 -10.03
N ALA A 318 13.55 37.73 -10.85
CA ALA A 318 13.31 37.62 -12.29
C ALA A 318 12.10 36.72 -12.62
N ALA A 319 11.90 35.63 -11.88
CA ALA A 319 10.73 34.76 -12.03
C ALA A 319 9.44 35.47 -11.61
N LEU A 320 9.47 36.24 -10.51
CA LEU A 320 8.33 37.05 -10.06
C LEU A 320 7.88 38.07 -11.11
N GLU A 321 8.82 38.85 -11.64
CA GLU A 321 8.52 39.84 -12.68
C GLU A 321 7.97 39.21 -13.97
N ARG A 322 8.41 37.98 -14.29
CA ARG A 322 7.98 37.27 -15.49
C ARG A 322 6.61 36.59 -15.37
N TYR A 323 6.20 36.16 -14.16
CA TYR A 323 5.02 35.29 -13.96
C TYR A 323 3.92 35.83 -13.05
N THR A 324 4.02 37.07 -12.59
CA THR A 324 3.06 37.66 -11.64
C THR A 324 2.34 38.88 -12.26
N PRO A 325 1.43 38.69 -13.24
CA PRO A 325 0.68 39.79 -13.86
C PRO A 325 -0.41 40.38 -12.95
N GLU A 326 -0.75 39.72 -11.84
CA GLU A 326 -1.75 40.19 -10.88
C GLU A 326 -1.25 41.44 -10.13
N PRO A 327 -2.13 42.36 -9.68
CA PRO A 327 -1.72 43.54 -8.91
C PRO A 327 -1.00 43.14 -7.61
N HIS A 328 0.29 43.46 -7.53
CA HIS A 328 1.13 43.09 -6.39
C HIS A 328 2.08 44.22 -5.96
N GLU A 329 2.51 44.17 -4.70
CA GLU A 329 3.69 44.84 -4.16
C GLU A 329 4.66 43.78 -3.61
N VAL A 330 5.96 44.08 -3.57
CA VAL A 330 6.97 43.18 -3.00
C VAL A 330 7.67 43.86 -1.83
N VAL A 331 7.52 43.27 -0.64
CA VAL A 331 8.20 43.73 0.58
C VAL A 331 9.44 42.87 0.80
N LEU A 332 10.58 43.42 0.45
CA LEU A 332 11.90 42.84 0.61
C LEU A 332 12.40 43.14 2.02
N VAL A 333 12.81 42.12 2.75
CA VAL A 333 13.46 42.27 4.06
C VAL A 333 14.88 41.72 3.92
N ASP A 334 15.88 42.58 3.99
CA ASP A 334 17.27 42.16 4.07
C ASP A 334 17.65 41.95 5.54
N ASN A 335 18.05 40.73 5.88
CA ASN A 335 18.37 40.35 7.26
C ASN A 335 19.84 40.59 7.61
N GLY A 336 20.48 41.60 7.01
CA GLY A 336 21.90 41.92 7.20
C GLY A 336 22.83 41.11 6.30
N SER A 337 22.52 41.04 4.99
CA SER A 337 23.33 40.30 4.01
C SER A 337 24.67 41.02 3.72
N ASP A 338 25.75 40.27 3.57
CA ASP A 338 27.10 40.75 3.28
C ASP A 338 27.67 40.29 1.92
N ASP A 339 26.99 39.37 1.22
CA ASP A 339 27.41 38.80 -0.07
C ASP A 339 27.13 39.70 -1.30
N GLY A 340 26.51 40.87 -1.10
CA GLY A 340 26.08 41.79 -2.16
C GLY A 340 24.56 41.87 -2.37
N THR A 341 23.77 40.97 -1.77
CA THR A 341 22.29 40.96 -1.89
C THR A 341 21.68 42.33 -1.59
N VAL A 342 22.06 42.97 -0.47
CA VAL A 342 21.54 44.30 -0.10
C VAL A 342 21.81 45.39 -1.15
N VAL A 343 22.87 45.26 -1.96
CA VAL A 343 23.17 46.22 -3.05
C VAL A 343 22.21 46.04 -4.22
N LEU A 344 21.94 44.79 -4.61
CA LEU A 344 20.93 44.44 -5.63
C LEU A 344 19.55 45.00 -5.25
N LEU A 345 19.10 44.75 -4.01
CA LEU A 345 17.79 45.19 -3.54
C LEU A 345 17.68 46.72 -3.49
N ARG A 346 18.75 47.43 -3.08
CA ARG A 346 18.77 48.90 -3.06
C ARG A 346 18.67 49.54 -4.43
N GLU A 347 19.23 48.94 -5.49
CA GLU A 347 19.05 49.46 -6.85
C GLU A 347 17.64 49.16 -7.37
N LEU A 348 17.10 47.97 -7.11
CA LEU A 348 15.74 47.59 -7.52
C LEU A 348 14.67 48.55 -6.99
N VAL A 349 14.71 48.90 -5.69
CA VAL A 349 13.77 49.83 -5.05
C VAL A 349 13.90 51.28 -5.56
N LYS A 350 15.03 51.67 -6.15
CA LYS A 350 15.14 52.97 -6.85
C LYS A 350 14.49 52.95 -8.23
N THR A 351 14.50 51.81 -8.89
CA THR A 351 14.03 51.66 -10.29
C THR A 351 12.55 51.30 -10.39
N ASP A 352 11.98 50.61 -9.40
CA ASP A 352 10.58 50.21 -9.41
C ASP A 352 9.92 50.42 -8.03
N SER A 353 8.87 51.25 -8.02
CA SER A 353 8.08 51.61 -6.84
C SER A 353 7.17 50.50 -6.29
N ARG A 354 7.03 49.36 -6.96
CA ARG A 354 6.36 48.16 -6.43
C ARG A 354 7.16 47.49 -5.32
N TYR A 355 8.47 47.69 -5.30
CA TYR A 355 9.37 47.08 -4.32
C TYR A 355 9.61 48.02 -3.14
N ARG A 356 9.59 47.46 -1.94
CA ARG A 356 9.89 48.16 -0.69
C ARG A 356 10.92 47.38 0.09
N LEU A 357 12.04 48.01 0.42
CA LEU A 357 13.13 47.40 1.18
C LEU A 357 13.07 47.78 2.67
N ILE A 358 13.26 46.78 3.53
CA ILE A 358 13.54 46.92 4.97
C ILE A 358 14.93 46.34 5.19
N GLU A 359 15.87 47.18 5.63
CA GLU A 359 17.26 46.75 5.88
C GLU A 359 17.50 46.56 7.39
N ASN A 360 17.80 45.34 7.80
CA ASN A 360 18.33 45.05 9.14
C ASN A 360 19.86 45.20 9.15
N LYS A 361 20.41 45.46 10.34
CA LYS A 361 21.88 45.52 10.53
C LYS A 361 22.51 44.16 10.82
N ASP A 362 21.73 43.28 11.43
CA ASP A 362 22.13 41.99 11.97
C ASP A 362 20.98 40.98 11.70
N ASN A 363 21.30 39.70 11.54
CA ASN A 363 20.30 38.65 11.29
C ASN A 363 19.35 38.51 12.49
N ARG A 364 18.06 38.76 12.26
CA ARG A 364 17.01 38.74 13.29
C ARG A 364 16.28 37.40 13.40
N GLY A 365 16.67 36.40 12.60
CA GLY A 365 15.92 35.16 12.43
C GLY A 365 14.83 35.26 11.36
N PHE A 366 14.31 34.09 10.95
CA PHE A 366 13.33 33.94 9.88
C PHE A 366 11.98 34.55 10.25
N ALA A 367 11.39 34.09 11.36
CA ALA A 367 10.06 34.54 11.79
C ALA A 367 10.00 36.06 12.02
N ALA A 368 11.02 36.66 12.67
CA ALA A 368 11.07 38.09 12.91
C ALA A 368 11.25 38.91 11.61
N GLY A 369 12.09 38.44 10.69
CA GLY A 369 12.26 39.07 9.37
C GLY A 369 10.96 39.06 8.56
N CYS A 370 10.32 37.89 8.45
CA CYS A 370 9.00 37.75 7.82
C CYS A 370 7.94 38.64 8.50
N ASN A 371 7.94 38.75 9.82
CA ASN A 371 7.03 39.63 10.57
C ASN A 371 7.22 41.12 10.23
N GLN A 372 8.46 41.59 10.05
CA GLN A 372 8.73 42.97 9.61
C GLN A 372 8.12 43.24 8.23
N GLY A 373 8.21 42.28 7.30
CA GLY A 373 7.60 42.36 5.98
C GLY A 373 6.07 42.37 6.04
N LEU A 374 5.47 41.43 6.79
CA LEU A 374 4.02 41.32 6.98
C LEU A 374 3.42 42.59 7.63
N ALA A 375 4.13 43.21 8.57
CA ALA A 375 3.70 44.46 9.21
C ALA A 375 3.78 45.67 8.26
N ALA A 376 4.67 45.64 7.26
CA ALA A 376 4.85 46.72 6.29
C ALA A 376 3.96 46.60 5.04
N ALA A 377 3.48 45.39 4.74
CA ALA A 377 2.57 45.07 3.63
C ALA A 377 1.22 45.83 3.70
N SER A 378 0.65 46.17 2.55
CA SER A 378 -0.64 46.88 2.38
C SER A 378 -1.76 46.09 1.67
N GLY A 379 -1.43 45.07 0.88
CA GLY A 379 -2.34 44.23 0.11
C GLY A 379 -3.37 43.40 0.90
N THR A 380 -4.47 43.05 0.25
CA THR A 380 -5.59 42.26 0.81
C THR A 380 -5.17 40.82 1.12
N TYR A 381 -4.36 40.23 0.25
CA TYR A 381 -3.71 38.95 0.45
C TYR A 381 -2.23 39.15 0.73
N LEU A 382 -1.67 38.22 1.50
CA LEU A 382 -0.28 38.19 1.92
C LEU A 382 0.32 36.87 1.43
N VAL A 383 1.52 36.94 0.87
CA VAL A 383 2.30 35.77 0.47
C VAL A 383 3.63 35.81 1.19
N LEU A 384 3.97 34.77 1.94
CA LEU A 384 5.36 34.49 2.32
C LEU A 384 5.99 33.67 1.19
N LEU A 385 7.16 34.09 0.70
CA LEU A 385 7.91 33.43 -0.36
C LEU A 385 9.41 33.48 -0.05
N ASN A 386 10.08 32.33 -0.06
CA ASN A 386 11.53 32.27 0.14
C ASN A 386 12.30 32.81 -1.08
N ASN A 387 13.50 33.32 -0.84
CA ASN A 387 14.38 33.87 -1.88
C ASN A 387 15.02 32.80 -2.79
N ASP A 388 14.91 31.52 -2.44
CA ASP A 388 15.39 30.36 -3.22
C ASP A 388 14.25 29.56 -3.89
N VAL A 389 13.13 30.23 -4.17
CA VAL A 389 11.97 29.68 -4.90
C VAL A 389 11.81 30.36 -6.25
N LEU A 390 11.75 29.57 -7.32
CA LEU A 390 11.31 30.04 -8.64
C LEU A 390 9.81 29.84 -8.78
N VAL A 391 9.09 30.95 -8.83
CA VAL A 391 7.66 30.96 -9.19
C VAL A 391 7.47 30.61 -10.68
N THR A 392 6.28 30.15 -11.05
CA THR A 392 6.02 29.58 -12.40
C THR A 392 4.75 30.19 -13.03
N PRO A 393 4.50 29.99 -14.34
CA PRO A 393 3.34 30.58 -15.02
C PRO A 393 1.99 30.31 -14.34
N GLY A 394 1.34 31.40 -13.88
CA GLY A 394 0.01 31.36 -13.27
C GLY A 394 -0.02 30.96 -11.79
N TRP A 395 1.14 30.88 -11.11
CA TRP A 395 1.22 30.46 -9.71
C TRP A 395 0.25 31.24 -8.80
N LEU A 396 0.29 32.57 -8.83
CA LEU A 396 -0.46 33.44 -7.91
C LEU A 396 -1.97 33.36 -8.16
N SER A 397 -2.43 33.48 -9.41
CA SER A 397 -3.83 33.24 -9.77
C SER A 397 -4.33 31.86 -9.34
N GLY A 398 -3.49 30.82 -9.35
CA GLY A 398 -3.87 29.48 -8.84
C GLY A 398 -4.07 29.44 -7.32
N LEU A 399 -3.19 30.09 -6.56
CA LEU A 399 -3.32 30.21 -5.10
C LEU A 399 -4.53 31.07 -4.71
N LEU A 400 -4.75 32.20 -5.39
CA LEU A 400 -5.92 33.07 -5.19
C LEU A 400 -7.22 32.33 -5.52
N GLU A 401 -7.27 31.61 -6.63
CA GLU A 401 -8.42 30.81 -7.04
C GLU A 401 -8.70 29.66 -6.06
N CYS A 402 -7.66 29.04 -5.50
CA CYS A 402 -7.80 28.05 -4.43
C CYS A 402 -8.50 28.64 -3.20
N HIS A 403 -8.07 29.83 -2.74
CA HIS A 403 -8.73 30.55 -1.65
C HIS A 403 -10.15 31.05 -2.01
N HIS A 404 -10.40 31.44 -3.27
CA HIS A 404 -11.74 31.89 -3.69
C HIS A 404 -12.75 30.74 -3.79
N ALA A 405 -12.33 29.55 -4.21
CA ALA A 405 -13.18 28.37 -4.32
C ALA A 405 -13.63 27.83 -2.95
N GLU A 406 -12.79 27.94 -1.92
CA GLU A 406 -13.11 27.54 -0.55
C GLU A 406 -12.85 28.71 0.43
N PRO A 407 -13.85 29.58 0.69
CA PRO A 407 -13.68 30.75 1.57
C PRO A 407 -13.30 30.44 3.04
N ALA A 408 -13.40 29.17 3.46
CA ALA A 408 -12.93 28.69 4.75
C ALA A 408 -11.42 28.33 4.77
N ALA A 409 -10.75 28.35 3.62
CA ALA A 409 -9.32 28.14 3.50
C ALA A 409 -8.56 29.39 3.96
N GLY A 410 -7.79 29.26 5.04
CA GLY A 410 -6.98 30.34 5.61
C GLY A 410 -5.63 30.46 4.93
N ILE A 411 -4.92 29.33 4.80
CA ILE A 411 -3.56 29.26 4.26
C ILE A 411 -3.53 28.31 3.07
N ILE A 412 -2.96 28.77 1.95
CA ILE A 412 -2.79 27.99 0.72
C ILE A 412 -1.29 27.82 0.42
N GLY A 413 -0.84 26.58 0.21
CA GLY A 413 0.50 26.26 -0.29
C GLY A 413 0.47 25.64 -1.70
N PRO A 414 1.54 25.80 -2.51
CA PRO A 414 1.70 25.07 -3.77
C PRO A 414 2.44 23.73 -3.56
N LEU A 415 2.52 22.91 -4.61
CA LEU A 415 3.44 21.77 -4.70
C LEU A 415 4.83 22.22 -5.18
N THR A 416 5.87 21.44 -4.90
CA THR A 416 7.26 21.74 -5.29
C THR A 416 8.12 20.49 -5.46
N ASN A 417 9.31 20.57 -6.06
CA ASN A 417 10.30 19.48 -6.05
C ASN A 417 10.84 19.20 -4.64
N ASN A 418 11.12 20.24 -3.84
CA ASN A 418 11.84 20.09 -2.58
C ASN A 418 11.03 20.67 -1.41
N ALA A 419 10.26 19.83 -0.71
CA ALA A 419 9.61 20.16 0.55
C ALA A 419 9.38 18.88 1.37
N SER A 420 9.25 19.01 2.69
CA SER A 420 8.89 17.88 3.55
C SER A 420 7.37 17.63 3.56
N GLY A 421 6.97 16.36 3.58
CA GLY A 421 5.56 15.98 3.53
C GLY A 421 4.91 16.22 2.16
N ILE A 422 3.57 16.27 2.13
CA ILE A 422 2.75 16.19 0.90
C ILE A 422 2.87 17.38 -0.08
N GLN A 423 3.69 18.40 0.22
CA GLN A 423 4.05 19.43 -0.76
C GLN A 423 5.25 19.08 -1.63
N GLY A 424 6.07 18.10 -1.23
CA GLY A 424 7.24 17.66 -1.99
C GLY A 424 6.92 16.54 -2.96
N LEU A 425 7.17 16.76 -4.25
CA LEU A 425 7.08 15.76 -5.31
C LEU A 425 8.42 15.04 -5.58
N GLY A 426 9.49 15.44 -4.89
CA GLY A 426 10.85 14.97 -5.17
C GLY A 426 11.45 15.58 -6.44
N THR A 427 12.66 15.16 -6.79
CA THR A 427 13.41 15.66 -7.96
C THR A 427 12.61 15.47 -9.26
N GLN A 428 12.30 16.57 -9.93
CA GLN A 428 11.58 16.57 -11.21
C GLN A 428 12.54 16.80 -12.38
N ASP A 429 12.39 16.03 -13.45
CA ASP A 429 13.03 16.30 -14.74
C ASP A 429 12.08 17.11 -15.64
N TYR A 430 12.37 18.39 -15.76
CA TYR A 430 11.59 19.37 -16.53
C TYR A 430 11.68 19.19 -18.06
N GLY A 431 12.57 18.33 -18.55
CA GLY A 431 12.72 18.01 -19.97
C GLY A 431 13.03 19.23 -20.86
N SER A 432 12.81 19.08 -22.16
CA SER A 432 13.10 20.11 -23.17
C SER A 432 12.19 21.34 -23.11
N ALA A 433 11.02 21.23 -22.47
CA ALA A 433 10.08 22.34 -22.29
C ALA A 433 10.44 23.24 -21.09
N GLY A 434 11.39 22.82 -20.25
CA GLY A 434 11.84 23.53 -19.06
C GLY A 434 10.77 23.68 -17.98
N LEU A 435 11.13 24.35 -16.89
CA LEU A 435 10.26 24.57 -15.73
C LEU A 435 8.92 25.21 -16.11
N ASP A 436 8.93 26.18 -17.03
CA ASP A 436 7.74 26.84 -17.57
C ASP A 436 6.75 25.86 -18.22
N GLY A 437 7.25 24.97 -19.07
CA GLY A 437 6.46 24.00 -19.80
C GLY A 437 5.90 22.94 -18.87
N TYR A 438 6.75 22.42 -17.97
CA TYR A 438 6.33 21.51 -16.91
C TYR A 438 5.20 22.11 -16.07
N ALA A 439 5.37 23.33 -15.53
CA ALA A 439 4.37 23.94 -14.66
C ALA A 439 3.02 24.22 -15.36
N ARG A 440 3.03 24.61 -16.63
CA ARG A 440 1.80 24.80 -17.42
C ARG A 440 1.05 23.48 -17.63
N LEU A 441 1.78 22.42 -18.01
CA LEU A 441 1.20 21.08 -18.15
C LEU A 441 0.70 20.57 -16.80
N PHE A 442 1.48 20.72 -15.73
CA PHE A 442 1.12 20.32 -14.37
C PHE A 442 -0.20 20.96 -13.93
N ARG A 443 -0.36 22.27 -14.13
CA ARG A 443 -1.60 23.01 -13.85
C ARG A 443 -2.77 22.53 -14.71
N GLN A 444 -2.53 22.22 -15.99
CA GLN A 444 -3.57 21.73 -16.90
C GLN A 444 -4.10 20.36 -16.47
N HIS A 445 -3.22 19.42 -16.11
CA HIS A 445 -3.61 18.07 -15.70
C HIS A 445 -4.30 18.03 -14.32
N ASN A 446 -3.84 18.86 -13.38
CA ASN A 446 -4.35 18.86 -12.00
C ASN A 446 -5.42 19.91 -11.73
N ARG A 447 -5.94 20.57 -12.78
CA ARG A 447 -6.69 21.83 -12.67
C ARG A 447 -7.82 21.80 -11.62
N HIS A 448 -7.89 22.81 -10.76
CA HIS A 448 -8.84 22.94 -9.64
C HIS A 448 -8.73 21.86 -8.54
N ARG A 449 -7.62 21.09 -8.47
CA ARG A 449 -7.35 20.14 -7.38
C ARG A 449 -7.04 20.87 -6.07
N ARG A 450 -7.74 20.51 -5.00
CA ARG A 450 -7.64 21.12 -3.66
C ARG A 450 -7.40 19.99 -2.67
N VAL A 451 -6.29 20.05 -1.94
CA VAL A 451 -5.88 18.96 -1.05
C VAL A 451 -5.77 19.50 0.37
N PRO A 452 -6.67 19.13 1.29
CA PRO A 452 -6.58 19.54 2.69
C PRO A 452 -5.26 19.08 3.32
N SER A 453 -4.62 19.96 4.08
CA SER A 453 -3.45 19.64 4.88
C SER A 453 -3.58 20.21 6.28
N ARG A 454 -2.96 19.59 7.27
CA ARG A 454 -2.77 20.20 8.60
C ARG A 454 -1.51 21.05 8.66
N ARG A 455 -0.52 20.77 7.81
CA ARG A 455 0.81 21.38 7.76
C ARG A 455 1.11 21.90 6.36
N LEU A 456 1.52 23.15 6.25
CA LEU A 456 2.13 23.70 5.03
C LEU A 456 3.55 24.16 5.37
N VAL A 457 4.51 23.78 4.53
CA VAL A 457 5.92 24.16 4.65
C VAL A 457 6.11 25.59 4.15
N GLY A 458 6.79 26.42 4.94
CA GLY A 458 6.88 27.87 4.76
C GLY A 458 7.61 28.42 3.52
N PHE A 459 7.98 27.59 2.54
CA PHE A 459 8.67 28.06 1.31
C PHE A 459 7.77 28.96 0.44
N CYS A 460 6.46 28.69 0.42
CA CYS A 460 5.45 29.54 -0.19
C CYS A 460 4.09 29.34 0.49
N MET A 461 3.52 30.40 1.07
CA MET A 461 2.18 30.40 1.65
C MET A 461 1.40 31.66 1.28
N LEU A 462 0.20 31.51 0.74
CA LEU A 462 -0.78 32.59 0.55
C LEU A 462 -1.84 32.56 1.66
N PHE A 463 -2.15 33.71 2.27
CA PHE A 463 -3.22 33.85 3.24
C PHE A 463 -3.85 35.25 3.22
N SER A 464 -5.05 35.41 3.76
CA SER A 464 -5.72 36.71 3.83
C SER A 464 -5.14 37.61 4.93
N ARG A 465 -5.18 38.93 4.72
CA ARG A 465 -4.89 39.92 5.79
C ARG A 465 -5.85 39.77 6.99
N GLN A 466 -7.06 39.24 6.77
CA GLN A 466 -7.99 38.93 7.85
C GLN A 466 -7.44 37.83 8.75
N LEU A 467 -7.00 36.69 8.19
CA LEU A 467 -6.38 35.62 8.96
C LEU A 467 -5.19 36.14 9.77
N TYR A 468 -4.30 36.92 9.15
CA TYR A 468 -3.15 37.51 9.84
C TYR A 468 -3.54 38.40 11.04
N ARG A 469 -4.66 39.13 10.95
CA ARG A 469 -5.19 39.94 12.08
C ARG A 469 -5.80 39.09 13.20
N GLU A 470 -6.34 37.92 12.88
CA GLU A 470 -7.00 37.01 13.83
C GLU A 470 -6.02 36.04 14.50
N VAL A 471 -5.03 35.54 13.76
CA VAL A 471 -4.01 34.56 14.18
C VAL A 471 -2.77 35.23 14.79
N GLY A 472 -2.48 36.47 14.37
CA GLY A 472 -1.24 37.19 14.71
C GLY A 472 -0.05 36.77 13.85
N SER A 473 1.11 37.30 14.21
CA SER A 473 2.38 37.12 13.50
C SER A 473 2.97 35.71 13.63
N LEU A 474 4.07 35.40 12.91
CA LEU A 474 4.88 34.22 13.18
C LEU A 474 5.49 34.34 14.59
N ASP A 475 5.72 33.21 15.27
CA ASP A 475 6.29 33.21 16.62
C ASP A 475 7.82 33.34 16.54
N GLU A 476 8.35 34.48 16.97
CA GLU A 476 9.77 34.82 16.85
C GLU A 476 10.69 33.94 17.71
N ARG A 477 10.13 33.12 18.61
CA ARG A 477 10.90 32.13 19.39
C ARG A 477 11.53 31.05 18.52
N PHE A 478 10.95 30.73 17.36
CA PHE A 478 11.54 29.78 16.40
C PHE A 478 12.78 30.33 15.67
N GLY A 479 13.18 31.58 15.95
CA GLY A 479 14.50 32.11 15.63
C GLY A 479 14.89 31.93 14.16
N THR A 480 15.80 31.01 13.89
CA THR A 480 16.37 30.69 12.57
C THR A 480 15.41 30.07 11.56
N GLY A 481 14.23 29.62 11.98
CA GLY A 481 13.23 28.96 11.13
C GLY A 481 13.07 27.46 11.41
N ASN A 482 12.06 26.86 10.79
CA ASN A 482 11.43 25.57 11.13
C ASN A 482 10.53 25.62 12.37
N TYR A 483 9.30 25.11 12.22
CA TYR A 483 8.18 25.07 13.17
C TYR A 483 7.39 26.37 13.36
N GLU A 484 7.84 27.54 12.87
CA GLU A 484 6.98 28.74 12.77
C GLU A 484 5.83 28.57 11.78
N ASP A 485 6.06 27.79 10.73
CA ASP A 485 5.10 27.41 9.70
C ASP A 485 4.08 26.40 10.22
N ASP A 486 4.54 25.33 10.87
CA ASP A 486 3.72 24.40 11.64
C ASP A 486 2.86 25.12 12.70
N ASP A 487 3.46 26.05 13.44
CA ASP A 487 2.77 26.84 14.47
C ASP A 487 1.71 27.78 13.90
N PHE A 488 2.00 28.42 12.78
CA PHE A 488 1.05 29.31 12.11
C PHE A 488 -0.12 28.52 11.49
N CYS A 489 0.17 27.37 10.86
CA CYS A 489 -0.83 26.42 10.37
C CYS A 489 -1.74 25.91 11.49
N LEU A 490 -1.17 25.55 12.64
CA LEU A 490 -1.90 25.08 13.81
C LEU A 490 -2.76 26.20 14.42
N ARG A 491 -2.24 27.43 14.55
CA ARG A 491 -3.05 28.57 15.03
C ARG A 491 -4.19 28.95 14.08
N ALA A 492 -3.99 28.87 12.76
CA ALA A 492 -5.04 29.08 11.78
C ALA A 492 -6.17 28.02 11.93
N ALA A 493 -5.81 26.75 12.11
CA ALA A 493 -6.77 25.68 12.39
C ALA A 493 -7.52 25.89 13.71
N ILE A 494 -6.83 26.31 14.76
CA ILE A 494 -7.41 26.60 16.10
C ILE A 494 -8.46 27.72 16.05
N VAL A 495 -8.28 28.75 15.21
CA VAL A 495 -9.30 29.81 15.05
C VAL A 495 -10.38 29.47 14.00
N GLY A 496 -10.27 28.32 13.32
CA GLY A 496 -11.36 27.69 12.57
C GLY A 496 -11.13 27.50 11.07
N TYR A 497 -10.05 28.02 10.50
CA TYR A 497 -9.75 27.93 9.07
C TYR A 497 -9.15 26.57 8.68
N ARG A 498 -9.18 26.25 7.39
CA ARG A 498 -8.48 25.09 6.80
C ARG A 498 -7.17 25.53 6.14
N ASN A 499 -6.17 24.67 6.16
CA ASN A 499 -4.97 24.84 5.34
C ASN A 499 -5.11 23.92 4.11
N LEU A 500 -4.86 24.44 2.92
CA LEU A 500 -5.02 23.70 1.65
C LEU A 500 -3.75 23.74 0.82
N ILE A 501 -3.54 22.70 0.03
CA ILE A 501 -2.59 22.70 -1.07
C ILE A 501 -3.37 22.94 -2.37
N ALA A 502 -2.93 23.94 -3.14
CA ALA A 502 -3.36 24.14 -4.51
C ALA A 502 -2.64 23.09 -5.38
N GLY A 503 -3.26 21.91 -5.54
CA GLY A 503 -2.68 20.78 -6.26
C GLY A 503 -2.50 21.01 -7.76
N ASP A 504 -2.98 22.14 -8.31
CA ASP A 504 -2.71 22.62 -9.66
C ASP A 504 -1.61 23.70 -9.75
N VAL A 505 -0.93 24.02 -8.65
CA VAL A 505 0.18 24.98 -8.63
C VAL A 505 1.47 24.28 -8.26
N TYR A 506 2.48 24.43 -9.12
CA TYR A 506 3.81 23.86 -8.93
C TYR A 506 4.87 24.96 -8.97
N LEU A 507 5.76 25.01 -7.97
CA LEU A 507 6.94 25.88 -7.94
C LEU A 507 8.23 25.05 -7.93
N HIS A 508 9.36 25.67 -8.29
CA HIS A 508 10.67 25.08 -8.00
C HIS A 508 11.23 25.70 -6.72
N HIS A 509 11.67 24.88 -5.78
CA HIS A 509 12.37 25.30 -4.56
C HIS A 509 13.73 24.63 -4.55
N TYR A 510 14.80 25.41 -4.45
CA TYR A 510 16.14 24.85 -4.38
C TYR A 510 16.36 24.16 -3.03
N GLY A 511 16.05 24.85 -1.92
CA GLY A 511 15.91 24.28 -0.58
C GLY A 511 17.24 24.08 0.16
N GLY A 512 17.26 24.45 1.44
CA GLY A 512 18.45 24.34 2.32
C GLY A 512 19.54 25.38 2.05
N ILE A 513 19.46 26.13 0.95
CA ILE A 513 20.50 27.06 0.49
C ILE A 513 20.71 28.24 1.46
N THR A 514 19.61 28.82 1.97
CA THR A 514 19.66 29.94 2.92
C THR A 514 20.09 29.52 4.34
N PHE A 515 19.80 28.28 4.74
CA PHE A 515 20.32 27.71 6.01
C PHE A 515 21.83 27.46 5.94
N ALA A 516 22.30 26.86 4.84
CA ALA A 516 23.73 26.66 4.57
C ALA A 516 24.50 28.00 4.49
N ALA A 517 23.92 29.02 3.84
CA ALA A 517 24.50 30.36 3.75
C ALA A 517 24.72 31.03 5.12
N ALA A 518 23.85 30.72 6.08
CA ALA A 518 23.87 31.31 7.41
C ALA A 518 24.69 30.52 8.43
N GLY A 519 25.29 29.39 8.04
CA GLY A 519 25.98 28.50 8.98
C GLY A 519 25.06 27.94 10.06
N ILE A 520 23.76 27.91 9.80
CA ILE A 520 22.77 27.37 10.73
C ILE A 520 22.80 25.87 10.59
N ASP A 521 23.15 25.19 11.68
CA ASP A 521 22.97 23.75 11.88
C ASP A 521 21.46 23.43 11.76
N TYR A 522 21.03 23.16 10.52
CA TYR A 522 19.65 23.23 10.07
C TYR A 522 18.74 22.35 10.91
N ARG A 523 19.21 21.14 11.14
CA ARG A 523 18.38 20.08 11.68
C ARG A 523 18.61 20.02 13.20
N ARG A 524 19.70 20.59 13.77
CA ARG A 524 19.72 21.01 15.19
C ARG A 524 18.69 22.08 15.46
N ALA A 525 18.58 23.08 14.59
CA ALA A 525 17.56 24.12 14.74
C ALA A 525 16.15 23.48 14.74
N ILE A 526 15.91 22.44 13.95
CA ILE A 526 14.73 21.57 14.07
C ILE A 526 14.62 20.92 15.46
N GLY A 527 15.69 20.35 16.02
CA GLY A 527 15.65 19.76 17.37
C GLY A 527 15.36 20.77 18.50
N ASP A 528 16.03 21.92 18.48
CA ASP A 528 15.85 23.00 19.45
C ASP A 528 14.45 23.65 19.29
N ASN A 529 13.99 23.89 18.05
CA ASN A 529 12.65 24.42 17.78
C ASN A 529 11.53 23.40 18.03
N TRP A 530 11.78 22.10 17.87
CA TRP A 530 10.84 21.05 18.30
C TRP A 530 10.61 21.11 19.81
N LEU A 531 11.66 21.35 20.60
CA LEU A 531 11.50 21.55 22.05
C LEU A 531 10.68 22.80 22.37
N LEU A 532 10.88 23.91 21.66
CA LEU A 532 10.09 25.14 21.82
C LEU A 532 8.63 24.98 21.36
N PHE A 533 8.40 24.30 20.24
CA PHE A 533 7.06 23.97 19.73
C PHE A 533 6.34 23.08 20.73
N ARG A 534 7.02 22.02 21.21
CA ARG A 534 6.51 21.14 22.25
C ARG A 534 6.24 21.90 23.53
N GLU A 535 7.13 22.76 24.01
CA GLU A 535 6.90 23.58 25.22
C GLU A 535 5.64 24.45 25.06
N LYS A 536 5.54 25.18 23.94
CA LYS A 536 4.39 26.05 23.62
C LYS A 536 3.06 25.28 23.64
N TRP A 537 3.03 24.07 23.08
CA TRP A 537 1.79 23.31 22.87
C TRP A 537 1.53 22.20 23.92
N SER A 538 2.49 21.91 24.81
CA SER A 538 2.34 20.96 25.93
C SER A 538 1.94 21.62 27.25
N ALA A 539 2.14 22.94 27.39
CA ALA A 539 1.73 23.66 28.59
C ALA A 539 0.19 23.72 28.75
N PRO A 540 -0.34 23.65 29.99
CA PRO A 540 -1.76 23.94 30.23
C PRO A 540 -2.10 25.36 29.80
N VAL A 541 -3.12 25.49 28.94
CA VAL A 541 -3.52 26.79 28.38
C VAL A 541 -4.35 27.52 29.42
N ASN A 542 -3.74 28.51 30.08
CA ASN A 542 -4.36 29.24 31.19
C ASN A 542 -5.43 30.27 30.74
N ASP A 543 -5.49 30.62 29.45
CA ASP A 543 -6.55 31.44 28.87
C ASP A 543 -7.74 30.54 28.48
N PRO A 544 -8.93 30.67 29.12
CA PRO A 544 -10.08 29.81 28.84
C PRO A 544 -10.57 29.87 27.39
N ALA A 545 -10.43 31.01 26.71
CA ALA A 545 -10.88 31.17 25.33
C ALA A 545 -9.93 30.49 24.34
N TRP A 546 -8.62 30.55 24.60
CA TRP A 546 -7.63 29.78 23.82
C TRP A 546 -7.69 28.29 24.14
N ALA A 547 -7.91 27.91 25.41
CA ALA A 547 -8.08 26.52 25.82
C ALA A 547 -9.28 25.89 25.10
N ALA A 548 -10.43 26.57 25.07
CA ALA A 548 -11.62 26.10 24.35
C ALA A 548 -11.36 25.89 22.84
N LYS A 549 -10.63 26.82 22.20
CA LYS A 549 -10.26 26.68 20.78
C LYS A 549 -9.25 25.55 20.52
N ILE A 550 -8.27 25.35 21.39
CA ILE A 550 -7.28 24.25 21.29
C ILE A 550 -7.96 22.91 21.53
N THR A 551 -8.85 22.82 22.53
CA THR A 551 -9.69 21.63 22.75
C THR A 551 -10.56 21.35 21.53
N ARG A 552 -11.21 22.37 20.93
CA ARG A 552 -11.99 22.23 19.68
C ARG A 552 -11.12 21.73 18.51
N CYS A 553 -9.90 22.23 18.35
CA CYS A 553 -8.98 21.77 17.31
C CYS A 553 -8.54 20.31 17.53
N ARG A 554 -8.08 19.96 18.74
CA ARG A 554 -7.72 18.58 19.10
C ARG A 554 -8.91 17.62 18.97
N LEU A 555 -10.11 18.10 19.28
CA LEU A 555 -11.34 17.34 19.09
C LEU A 555 -11.61 17.09 17.61
N ARG A 556 -11.42 18.07 16.71
CA ARG A 556 -11.47 17.82 15.25
C ARG A 556 -10.45 16.77 14.83
N GLU A 557 -9.22 16.86 15.35
CA GLU A 557 -8.16 15.91 14.99
C GLU A 557 -8.44 14.49 15.46
N ASP A 558 -8.92 14.33 16.70
CA ASP A 558 -9.32 13.04 17.26
C ASP A 558 -10.51 12.46 16.48
N VAL A 559 -11.51 13.30 16.20
CA VAL A 559 -12.71 12.93 15.42
C VAL A 559 -12.34 12.46 14.01
N GLU A 560 -11.55 13.23 13.26
CA GLU A 560 -11.10 12.86 11.91
C GLU A 560 -10.27 11.57 11.91
N ARG A 561 -9.36 11.41 12.87
CA ARG A 561 -8.51 10.22 13.04
C ARG A 561 -9.36 8.96 13.32
N LEU A 562 -10.31 9.07 14.26
CA LEU A 562 -11.19 7.99 14.64
C LEU A 562 -12.21 7.66 13.54
N MET A 563 -12.66 8.65 12.75
CA MET A 563 -13.50 8.43 11.55
C MET A 563 -12.74 7.70 10.44
N LEU A 564 -11.48 8.08 10.16
CA LEU A 564 -10.61 7.36 9.21
C LEU A 564 -10.32 5.92 9.66
N ALA A 565 -10.27 5.67 10.97
CA ALA A 565 -10.14 4.33 11.55
C ALA A 565 -11.46 3.55 11.67
N GLY A 566 -12.60 4.11 11.22
CA GLY A 566 -13.93 3.50 11.34
C GLY A 566 -14.46 3.39 12.79
N GLN A 567 -13.84 4.06 13.76
CA GLN A 567 -14.12 3.97 15.19
C GLN A 567 -15.22 4.95 15.65
N SER A 568 -16.33 5.01 14.92
CA SER A 568 -17.41 5.99 15.11
C SER A 568 -17.99 6.03 16.54
N ALA A 569 -18.01 4.89 17.24
CA ALA A 569 -18.41 4.86 18.67
C ALA A 569 -17.51 5.71 19.57
N MET A 570 -16.19 5.67 19.33
CA MET A 570 -15.20 6.45 20.08
C MET A 570 -15.22 7.93 19.66
N VAL A 571 -15.51 8.23 18.39
CA VAL A 571 -15.72 9.62 17.93
C VAL A 571 -16.86 10.26 18.73
N ALA A 572 -18.00 9.58 18.87
CA ALA A 572 -19.15 10.09 19.60
C ALA A 572 -18.83 10.31 21.09
N GLN A 573 -18.21 9.33 21.74
CA GLN A 573 -17.85 9.45 23.15
C GLN A 573 -16.83 10.59 23.39
N ARG A 574 -15.79 10.68 22.55
CA ARG A 574 -14.76 11.71 22.62
C ARG A 574 -15.32 13.13 22.50
N VAL A 575 -16.37 13.31 21.70
CA VAL A 575 -17.08 14.59 21.53
C VAL A 575 -18.06 14.88 22.67
N ALA A 576 -18.73 13.86 23.22
CA ALA A 576 -19.58 14.00 24.40
C ALA A 576 -18.79 14.42 25.66
N ASP A 577 -17.59 13.85 25.84
CA ASP A 577 -16.69 14.14 26.97
C ASP A 577 -16.23 15.62 27.01
N ASP A 578 -16.19 16.30 25.86
CA ASP A 578 -15.79 17.71 25.70
C ASP A 578 -17.00 18.65 25.45
N GLY A 579 -18.19 18.25 25.90
CA GLY A 579 -19.54 18.73 25.51
C GLY A 579 -19.88 20.24 25.58
N GLY A 580 -18.94 21.12 25.94
CA GLY A 580 -19.08 22.58 25.73
C GLY A 580 -18.58 23.07 24.37
N ALA A 581 -17.60 22.39 23.75
CA ALA A 581 -16.93 22.90 22.54
C ALA A 581 -17.73 22.70 21.24
N VAL A 582 -18.65 21.72 21.25
CA VAL A 582 -19.45 21.23 20.10
C VAL A 582 -20.53 22.23 19.67
N ALA A 583 -21.01 23.05 20.59
CA ALA A 583 -22.16 23.93 20.39
C ALA A 583 -21.88 25.15 19.47
N GLU A 584 -20.67 25.31 18.91
CA GLU A 584 -20.34 26.44 18.02
C GLU A 584 -19.54 26.04 16.76
N ASP A 585 -19.24 24.77 16.56
CA ASP A 585 -18.40 24.29 15.45
C ASP A 585 -19.23 23.48 14.43
N PRO A 586 -19.49 24.01 13.22
CA PRO A 586 -20.33 23.34 12.23
C PRO A 586 -19.81 21.97 11.80
N LEU A 587 -18.49 21.82 11.64
CA LEU A 587 -17.87 20.60 11.13
C LEU A 587 -17.80 19.52 12.21
N LEU A 588 -17.51 19.90 13.46
CA LEU A 588 -17.61 18.97 14.58
C LEU A 588 -19.04 18.51 14.83
N ARG A 589 -20.05 19.37 14.65
CA ARG A 589 -21.46 18.92 14.75
C ARG A 589 -21.80 17.90 13.66
N GLU A 590 -21.31 18.10 12.44
CA GLU A 590 -21.53 17.18 11.33
C GLU A 590 -20.84 15.82 11.56
N LEU A 591 -19.55 15.82 11.91
CA LEU A 591 -18.80 14.60 12.23
C LEU A 591 -19.28 13.93 13.54
N TYR A 592 -19.77 14.71 14.51
CA TYR A 592 -20.42 14.19 15.70
C TYR A 592 -21.76 13.55 15.38
N ALA A 593 -22.55 14.14 14.48
CA ALA A 593 -23.80 13.55 14.00
C ALA A 593 -23.56 12.23 13.25
N MET A 594 -22.54 12.18 12.37
CA MET A 594 -22.13 10.95 11.68
C MET A 594 -21.61 9.88 12.64
N SER A 595 -20.94 10.28 13.72
CA SER A 595 -20.44 9.32 14.71
C SER A 595 -21.49 8.83 15.69
N LEU A 596 -22.33 9.71 16.24
CA LEU A 596 -23.50 9.34 17.05
C LEU A 596 -24.39 8.36 16.31
N TRP A 597 -24.57 8.56 14.99
CA TRP A 597 -25.29 7.62 14.14
C TRP A 597 -24.72 6.21 14.23
N ALA A 598 -23.43 6.01 13.96
CA ALA A 598 -22.78 4.69 14.07
C ALA A 598 -22.41 4.25 15.50
N ALA A 599 -22.60 5.11 16.51
CA ALA A 599 -22.44 4.80 17.94
C ALA A 599 -23.75 4.41 18.64
N SER A 600 -24.89 4.75 18.05
CA SER A 600 -26.16 4.78 18.79
C SER A 600 -26.73 3.38 19.09
N ARG A 601 -26.56 2.94 20.34
CA ARG A 601 -27.62 2.21 21.07
C ARG A 601 -28.26 3.02 22.20
N SER A 602 -27.76 4.21 22.52
CA SER A 602 -28.34 5.09 23.54
C SER A 602 -27.72 6.49 23.56
N VAL A 603 -28.44 7.54 23.12
CA VAL A 603 -28.48 8.91 23.72
C VAL A 603 -29.75 9.61 23.19
N GLU A 604 -30.58 10.14 24.09
CA GLU A 604 -31.64 11.11 23.75
C GLU A 604 -31.04 12.51 23.57
N THR A 605 -31.02 13.09 22.36
CA THR A 605 -30.81 14.54 22.16
C THR A 605 -31.26 14.98 20.76
N GLY A 606 -32.39 15.68 20.65
CA GLY A 606 -32.91 16.20 19.37
C GLY A 606 -32.19 17.44 18.84
N ASP A 607 -31.43 18.15 19.68
CA ASP A 607 -30.93 19.50 19.43
C ASP A 607 -29.53 19.58 18.76
N LEU A 608 -28.92 18.45 18.41
CA LEU A 608 -27.51 18.37 17.98
C LEU A 608 -27.26 18.39 16.48
N PHE A 609 -28.30 18.49 15.64
CA PHE A 609 -28.19 18.33 14.19
C PHE A 609 -28.50 19.60 13.39
N PRO A 610 -27.93 19.77 12.19
CA PRO A 610 -28.48 20.70 11.21
C PRO A 610 -29.88 20.21 10.79
N PRO A 611 -30.92 21.06 10.84
CA PRO A 611 -32.28 20.64 10.53
C PRO A 611 -32.42 20.23 9.07
N GLY A 612 -32.71 18.94 8.82
CA GLY A 612 -33.04 18.40 7.50
C GLY A 612 -32.02 17.46 6.84
N GLY A 613 -30.87 17.18 7.46
CA GLY A 613 -29.89 16.21 6.93
C GLY A 613 -30.32 14.75 7.08
N ALA A 614 -29.89 13.85 6.17
CA ALA A 614 -30.34 12.44 6.16
C ALA A 614 -30.02 11.68 7.46
N ALA A 615 -28.79 11.75 7.96
CA ALA A 615 -28.41 11.13 9.24
C ALA A 615 -29.20 11.70 10.44
N SER A 616 -29.48 13.01 10.44
CA SER A 616 -30.30 13.67 11.46
C SER A 616 -31.74 13.16 11.46
N LEU A 617 -32.37 13.16 10.30
CA LEU A 617 -33.75 12.69 10.11
C LEU A 617 -33.86 11.19 10.42
N THR A 618 -32.81 10.42 10.18
CA THR A 618 -32.73 9.00 10.59
C THR A 618 -32.76 8.85 12.11
N LEU A 619 -31.94 9.63 12.83
CA LEU A 619 -31.87 9.57 14.30
C LEU A 619 -33.13 10.13 14.96
N GLN A 620 -33.73 11.19 14.42
CA GLN A 620 -35.05 11.67 14.86
C GLN A 620 -36.14 10.61 14.60
N GLY A 621 -36.11 9.94 13.45
CA GLY A 621 -37.03 8.86 13.12
C GLY A 621 -36.90 7.65 14.05
N ARG A 622 -35.67 7.28 14.42
CA ARG A 622 -35.38 6.25 15.41
C ARG A 622 -35.82 6.66 16.82
N ALA A 623 -35.55 7.89 17.27
CA ALA A 623 -36.05 8.38 18.55
C ALA A 623 -37.58 8.38 18.60
N ALA A 624 -38.25 8.67 17.48
CA ALA A 624 -39.70 8.52 17.36
C ALA A 624 -40.18 7.05 17.41
N LEU A 625 -39.41 6.08 16.89
CA LEU A 625 -39.67 4.64 17.09
C LEU A 625 -39.57 4.24 18.55
N ASP A 626 -38.48 4.63 19.22
CA ASP A 626 -38.22 4.30 20.62
C ASP A 626 -39.29 4.92 21.54
N ALA A 627 -39.81 6.11 21.19
CA ALA A 627 -40.96 6.74 21.83
C ALA A 627 -42.34 6.17 21.43
N GLY A 628 -42.40 5.16 20.56
CA GLY A 628 -43.63 4.51 20.10
C GLY A 628 -44.46 5.30 19.07
N ASN A 629 -43.94 6.41 18.55
CA ASN A 629 -44.62 7.27 17.58
C ASN A 629 -44.33 6.86 16.13
N MET A 630 -44.85 5.70 15.74
CA MET A 630 -44.58 5.04 14.44
C MET A 630 -44.83 5.93 13.21
N MET A 631 -45.84 6.81 13.26
CA MET A 631 -46.23 7.63 12.12
C MET A 631 -45.25 8.78 11.87
N GLU A 632 -44.74 9.38 12.94
CA GLU A 632 -43.71 10.42 12.87
C GLU A 632 -42.34 9.81 12.54
N ALA A 633 -42.04 8.62 13.08
CA ALA A 633 -40.86 7.85 12.72
C ALA A 633 -40.77 7.59 11.21
N GLU A 634 -41.82 7.03 10.61
CA GLU A 634 -41.86 6.76 9.18
C GLU A 634 -41.71 8.03 8.33
N ARG A 635 -42.37 9.12 8.75
CA ARG A 635 -42.25 10.43 8.07
C ARG A 635 -40.81 10.96 8.07
N LEU A 636 -40.13 10.86 9.20
CA LEU A 636 -38.74 11.31 9.37
C LEU A 636 -37.76 10.42 8.59
N LEU A 637 -37.94 9.10 8.62
CA LEU A 637 -37.11 8.16 7.89
C LEU A 637 -37.24 8.29 6.36
N TRP A 638 -38.45 8.53 5.83
CA TRP A 638 -38.61 8.83 4.40
C TRP A 638 -38.08 10.22 4.01
N ALA A 639 -38.16 11.20 4.92
CA ALA A 639 -37.49 12.48 4.72
C ALA A 639 -35.95 12.31 4.66
N ALA A 640 -35.39 11.40 5.46
CA ALA A 640 -33.96 11.07 5.40
C ALA A 640 -33.56 10.48 4.04
N VAL A 641 -34.29 9.48 3.55
CA VAL A 641 -34.08 8.89 2.20
C VAL A 641 -34.22 9.94 1.09
N SER A 642 -35.09 10.94 1.28
CA SER A 642 -35.27 12.03 0.31
C SER A 642 -34.14 13.06 0.34
N ALA A 643 -33.49 13.25 1.49
CA ALA A 643 -32.36 14.14 1.66
C ALA A 643 -31.04 13.55 1.13
N ASP A 644 -30.85 12.24 1.27
CA ASP A 644 -29.77 11.49 0.62
C ASP A 644 -30.25 10.09 0.19
N PRO A 645 -30.56 9.88 -1.10
CA PRO A 645 -30.96 8.58 -1.62
C PRO A 645 -29.87 7.50 -1.59
N GLY A 646 -28.59 7.89 -1.48
CA GLY A 646 -27.44 6.99 -1.40
C GLY A 646 -27.14 6.49 0.01
N PHE A 647 -27.79 7.05 1.03
CA PHE A 647 -27.53 6.74 2.43
C PHE A 647 -28.37 5.54 2.93
N GLY A 648 -27.69 4.44 3.30
CA GLY A 648 -28.34 3.20 3.78
C GLY A 648 -29.00 3.30 5.16
N GLY A 649 -28.65 4.30 5.97
CA GLY A 649 -29.05 4.42 7.37
C GLY A 649 -30.55 4.41 7.73
N PRO A 650 -31.50 4.95 6.94
CA PRO A 650 -32.91 4.95 7.28
C PRO A 650 -33.60 3.60 7.02
N TYR A 651 -33.06 2.83 6.08
CA TYR A 651 -33.66 1.60 5.58
C TYR A 651 -33.87 0.48 6.61
N PRO A 652 -32.95 0.16 7.55
CA PRO A 652 -33.21 -0.90 8.54
C PRO A 652 -34.39 -0.56 9.47
N TRP A 653 -34.59 0.73 9.77
CA TRP A 653 -35.70 1.22 10.59
C TRP A 653 -37.03 1.24 9.82
N LEU A 654 -37.02 1.63 8.55
CA LEU A 654 -38.16 1.49 7.64
C LEU A 654 -38.56 0.02 7.44
N ALA A 655 -37.58 -0.88 7.37
CA ALA A 655 -37.78 -2.32 7.25
C ALA A 655 -38.48 -2.89 8.50
N LEU A 656 -38.07 -2.48 9.71
CA LEU A 656 -38.78 -2.83 10.94
C LEU A 656 -40.24 -2.33 10.95
N LEU A 657 -40.50 -1.08 10.53
CA LEU A 657 -41.84 -0.50 10.42
C LEU A 657 -42.75 -1.24 9.42
N ALA A 658 -42.20 -1.65 8.27
CA ALA A 658 -42.90 -2.47 7.30
C ALA A 658 -43.20 -3.87 7.86
N CYS A 659 -42.23 -4.48 8.57
CA CYS A 659 -42.41 -5.78 9.20
C CYS A 659 -43.52 -5.76 10.28
N GLN A 660 -43.60 -4.70 11.09
CA GLN A 660 -44.67 -4.51 12.09
C GLN A 660 -46.07 -4.37 11.45
N ARG A 661 -46.17 -3.85 10.22
CA ARG A 661 -47.42 -3.81 9.43
C ARG A 661 -47.77 -5.14 8.76
N GLY A 662 -46.89 -6.14 8.84
CA GLY A 662 -47.04 -7.43 8.16
C GLY A 662 -46.49 -7.45 6.72
N GLU A 663 -45.87 -6.37 6.25
CA GLU A 663 -45.37 -6.17 4.88
C GLU A 663 -43.98 -6.83 4.69
N ARG A 664 -43.82 -8.11 5.08
CA ARG A 664 -42.50 -8.79 5.16
C ARG A 664 -41.65 -8.76 3.88
N ALA A 665 -42.27 -8.89 2.71
CA ALA A 665 -41.55 -8.85 1.44
C ALA A 665 -40.91 -7.47 1.20
N TYR A 666 -41.69 -6.40 1.40
CA TYR A 666 -41.24 -5.02 1.28
C TYR A 666 -40.21 -4.66 2.35
N ALA A 667 -40.39 -5.18 3.58
CA ALA A 667 -39.42 -5.05 4.65
C ALA A 667 -38.05 -5.67 4.28
N SER A 668 -38.05 -6.85 3.64
CA SER A 668 -36.82 -7.49 3.16
C SER A 668 -36.15 -6.68 2.04
N GLU A 669 -36.92 -6.12 1.10
CA GLU A 669 -36.40 -5.25 0.04
C GLU A 669 -35.75 -3.97 0.58
N LEU A 670 -36.40 -3.31 1.55
CA LEU A 670 -35.85 -2.13 2.22
C LEU A 670 -34.52 -2.47 2.90
N LEU A 671 -34.48 -3.56 3.68
CA LEU A 671 -33.28 -4.00 4.38
C LEU A 671 -32.12 -4.29 3.42
N LEU A 672 -32.35 -5.10 2.38
CA LEU A 672 -31.32 -5.45 1.39
C LEU A 672 -30.81 -4.20 0.65
N LYS A 673 -31.70 -3.26 0.32
CA LYS A 673 -31.32 -1.97 -0.30
C LYS A 673 -30.45 -1.13 0.64
N GLY A 674 -30.76 -1.10 1.94
CA GLY A 674 -29.91 -0.43 2.94
C GLY A 674 -28.50 -1.01 2.97
N ILE A 675 -28.39 -2.34 3.07
CA ILE A 675 -27.10 -3.04 3.13
C ILE A 675 -26.30 -2.83 1.83
N LEU A 676 -26.95 -2.83 0.66
CA LEU A 676 -26.29 -2.53 -0.62
C LEU A 676 -25.72 -1.11 -0.67
N LEU A 677 -26.43 -0.12 -0.13
CA LEU A 677 -26.04 1.29 -0.15
C LEU A 677 -24.97 1.65 0.89
N SER A 678 -24.92 0.94 2.02
CA SER A 678 -23.98 1.23 3.10
C SER A 678 -23.64 -0.04 3.89
N PRO A 679 -22.91 -1.00 3.33
CA PRO A 679 -22.76 -2.35 3.92
C PRO A 679 -22.00 -2.39 5.25
N THR A 680 -21.28 -1.33 5.60
CA THR A 680 -20.41 -1.24 6.78
C THR A 680 -21.11 -0.78 8.07
N LEU A 681 -22.44 -0.64 8.07
CA LEU A 681 -23.18 -0.13 9.23
C LEU A 681 -23.62 -1.21 10.21
N SER A 682 -23.29 -1.01 11.47
CA SER A 682 -23.65 -1.90 12.59
C SER A 682 -25.16 -2.01 12.84
N ASP A 683 -25.97 -1.04 12.40
CA ASP A 683 -27.43 -1.07 12.57
C ASP A 683 -28.10 -2.32 11.95
N TYR A 684 -27.48 -2.97 10.96
CA TYR A 684 -28.02 -4.22 10.40
C TYR A 684 -27.87 -5.43 11.34
N GLU A 685 -26.94 -5.39 12.31
CA GLU A 685 -26.74 -6.48 13.26
C GLU A 685 -27.99 -6.72 14.12
N GLY A 686 -28.54 -7.94 14.01
CA GLY A 686 -29.78 -8.33 14.69
C GLY A 686 -31.07 -7.85 14.03
N ILE A 687 -31.05 -6.82 13.18
CA ILE A 687 -32.23 -6.44 12.36
C ILE A 687 -32.42 -7.44 11.21
N ILE A 688 -31.33 -7.93 10.60
CA ILE A 688 -31.41 -8.93 9.53
C ILE A 688 -32.20 -10.17 9.98
N GLU A 689 -31.94 -10.69 11.19
CA GLU A 689 -32.64 -11.87 11.72
C GLU A 689 -34.14 -11.65 11.98
N GLN A 690 -34.54 -10.41 12.28
CA GLN A 690 -35.92 -10.06 12.60
C GLN A 690 -36.77 -9.78 11.35
N VAL A 691 -36.13 -9.34 10.26
CA VAL A 691 -36.82 -8.77 9.10
C VAL A 691 -36.62 -9.55 7.81
N LEU A 692 -35.40 -10.07 7.56
CA LEU A 692 -35.12 -10.75 6.30
C LEU A 692 -35.88 -12.08 6.22
N SER A 693 -36.66 -12.27 5.16
CA SER A 693 -37.36 -13.54 4.95
C SER A 693 -36.37 -14.65 4.51
N PRO A 694 -36.56 -15.91 4.92
CA PRO A 694 -35.59 -16.99 4.66
C PRO A 694 -35.27 -17.22 3.17
N ASP A 695 -36.23 -16.95 2.30
CA ASP A 695 -36.10 -17.00 0.84
C ASP A 695 -35.18 -15.92 0.24
N ARG A 696 -34.93 -14.83 0.97
CA ARG A 696 -34.10 -13.69 0.54
C ARG A 696 -32.67 -13.74 1.06
N VAL A 697 -32.29 -14.77 1.83
CA VAL A 697 -30.92 -14.90 2.39
C VAL A 697 -29.85 -15.04 1.29
N GLY A 698 -30.16 -15.69 0.18
CA GLY A 698 -29.25 -15.78 -0.97
C GLY A 698 -28.88 -14.42 -1.58
N GLU A 699 -29.81 -13.46 -1.59
CA GLU A 699 -29.53 -12.09 -2.04
C GLU A 699 -28.64 -11.32 -1.07
N LEU A 700 -28.85 -11.50 0.25
CA LEU A 700 -27.96 -10.93 1.26
C LEU A 700 -26.52 -11.43 1.08
N VAL A 701 -26.33 -12.73 0.88
CA VAL A 701 -24.99 -13.32 0.66
C VAL A 701 -24.34 -12.73 -0.58
N LYS A 702 -25.08 -12.54 -1.69
CA LYS A 702 -24.58 -11.89 -2.91
C LYS A 702 -24.15 -10.43 -2.66
N ILE A 703 -24.91 -9.67 -1.88
CA ILE A 703 -24.54 -8.29 -1.48
C ILE A 703 -23.29 -8.29 -0.59
N LEU A 704 -23.21 -9.18 0.41
CA LEU A 704 -22.07 -9.28 1.33
C LEU A 704 -20.79 -9.75 0.63
N LEU A 705 -20.87 -10.66 -0.36
CA LEU A 705 -19.74 -11.07 -1.19
C LEU A 705 -19.18 -9.89 -1.99
N SER A 706 -20.04 -9.06 -2.58
CA SER A 706 -19.62 -7.86 -3.32
C SER A 706 -19.04 -6.80 -2.37
N ALA A 707 -19.67 -6.58 -1.22
CA ALA A 707 -19.19 -5.66 -0.20
C ALA A 707 -17.84 -6.10 0.39
N HIS A 708 -17.60 -7.40 0.59
CA HIS A 708 -16.33 -7.89 1.13
C HIS A 708 -15.14 -7.65 0.17
N ARG A 709 -15.37 -7.69 -1.16
CA ARG A 709 -14.34 -7.30 -2.15
C ARG A 709 -14.00 -5.81 -2.11
N LEU A 710 -14.99 -4.95 -1.86
CA LEU A 710 -14.81 -3.49 -1.81
C LEU A 710 -14.31 -3.00 -0.43
N TYR A 711 -14.65 -3.73 0.63
CA TYR A 711 -14.34 -3.39 2.02
C TYR A 711 -13.72 -4.59 2.76
N PRO A 712 -12.57 -5.13 2.29
CA PRO A 712 -11.95 -6.32 2.88
C PRO A 712 -11.52 -6.11 4.34
N ASP A 713 -11.22 -4.87 4.72
CA ASP A 713 -10.89 -4.46 6.10
C ASP A 713 -12.11 -4.24 7.00
N SER A 714 -13.34 -4.37 6.48
CA SER A 714 -14.53 -4.32 7.32
C SER A 714 -14.73 -5.66 8.05
N ARG A 715 -14.37 -5.68 9.34
CA ARG A 715 -14.68 -6.82 10.24
C ARG A 715 -16.18 -7.15 10.20
N LEU A 716 -17.06 -6.15 10.18
CA LEU A 716 -18.51 -6.35 10.13
C LEU A 716 -18.96 -7.11 8.88
N VAL A 717 -18.62 -6.61 7.68
CA VAL A 717 -19.03 -7.23 6.41
C VAL A 717 -18.50 -8.66 6.33
N SER A 718 -17.25 -8.87 6.72
CA SER A 718 -16.59 -10.18 6.71
C SER A 718 -17.24 -11.16 7.71
N ARG A 719 -17.61 -10.69 8.90
CA ARG A 719 -18.33 -11.47 9.93
C ARG A 719 -19.73 -11.86 9.46
N LEU A 720 -20.49 -10.89 8.93
CA LEU A 720 -21.82 -11.14 8.37
C LEU A 720 -21.75 -12.11 7.19
N LEU A 721 -20.74 -11.99 6.32
CA LEU A 721 -20.55 -12.90 5.20
C LEU A 721 -20.44 -14.35 5.68
N VAL A 722 -19.57 -14.65 6.65
CA VAL A 722 -19.44 -16.00 7.23
C VAL A 722 -20.77 -16.50 7.81
N VAL A 723 -21.37 -15.71 8.71
CA VAL A 723 -22.58 -16.11 9.46
C VAL A 723 -23.78 -16.35 8.56
N TRP A 724 -24.00 -15.52 7.54
CA TRP A 724 -25.15 -15.63 6.65
C TRP A 724 -24.95 -16.65 5.53
N THR A 725 -23.73 -16.81 5.02
CA THR A 725 -23.42 -17.87 4.04
C THR A 725 -23.62 -19.27 4.66
N ALA A 726 -23.32 -19.41 5.96
CA ALA A 726 -23.55 -20.66 6.70
C ALA A 726 -25.03 -21.06 6.78
N ARG A 727 -25.95 -20.09 6.73
CA ARG A 727 -27.40 -20.36 6.74
C ARG A 727 -27.93 -20.83 5.39
N VAL A 728 -27.18 -20.64 4.30
CA VAL A 728 -27.52 -21.12 2.95
C VAL A 728 -26.94 -22.53 2.68
N GLY A 729 -26.01 -23.01 3.52
CA GLY A 729 -25.35 -24.32 3.32
C GLY A 729 -24.21 -24.30 2.29
N LEU A 730 -23.72 -23.11 1.93
CA LEU A 730 -22.58 -22.90 1.03
C LEU A 730 -21.26 -23.13 1.79
N HIS A 731 -20.96 -24.40 2.07
CA HIS A 731 -19.92 -24.77 3.03
C HIS A 731 -18.49 -24.34 2.62
N GLU A 732 -18.14 -24.37 1.33
CA GLU A 732 -16.80 -23.98 0.85
C GLU A 732 -16.56 -22.47 1.01
N GLU A 733 -17.58 -21.68 0.71
CA GLU A 733 -17.57 -20.22 0.83
C GLU A 733 -17.53 -19.77 2.30
N VAL A 734 -18.26 -20.44 3.19
CA VAL A 734 -18.19 -20.21 4.65
C VAL A 734 -16.77 -20.43 5.16
N VAL A 735 -16.18 -21.57 4.83
CA VAL A 735 -14.84 -21.94 5.30
C VAL A 735 -13.80 -20.98 4.75
N THR A 736 -13.87 -20.65 3.46
CA THR A 736 -12.95 -19.69 2.83
C THR A 736 -13.10 -18.29 3.43
N ALA A 737 -14.32 -17.81 3.70
CA ALA A 737 -14.54 -16.52 4.36
C ALA A 737 -14.07 -16.52 5.82
N ALA A 738 -14.25 -17.63 6.55
CA ALA A 738 -13.81 -17.76 7.95
C ALA A 738 -12.28 -17.84 8.08
N GLU A 739 -11.61 -18.55 7.17
CA GLU A 739 -10.14 -18.64 7.10
C GLU A 739 -9.51 -17.24 6.87
N HIS A 740 -10.01 -16.49 5.88
CA HIS A 740 -9.56 -15.11 5.64
C HIS A 740 -9.92 -14.17 6.80
N PHE A 741 -11.10 -14.30 7.40
CA PHE A 741 -11.48 -13.52 8.58
C PHE A 741 -10.49 -13.74 9.72
N CYS A 742 -10.18 -15.00 10.06
CA CYS A 742 -9.30 -15.33 11.17
C CYS A 742 -7.84 -14.92 10.93
N ALA A 743 -7.36 -14.95 9.68
CA ALA A 743 -6.06 -14.38 9.32
C ALA A 743 -6.03 -12.84 9.45
N ARG A 744 -7.07 -12.14 8.95
CA ARG A 744 -7.12 -10.66 8.95
C ARG A 744 -7.42 -10.04 10.31
N PHE A 745 -8.31 -10.66 11.09
CA PHE A 745 -8.92 -10.07 12.30
C PHE A 745 -8.78 -10.91 13.58
N GLY A 746 -8.09 -12.06 13.51
CA GLY A 746 -7.99 -13.02 14.62
C GLY A 746 -9.27 -13.84 14.84
N PRO A 747 -9.28 -14.74 15.84
CA PRO A 747 -10.44 -15.56 16.17
C PRO A 747 -11.67 -14.73 16.60
N ASP A 748 -12.85 -15.27 16.30
CA ASP A 748 -14.16 -14.75 16.69
C ASP A 748 -15.11 -15.93 16.87
N GLU A 749 -15.80 -16.01 18.01
CA GLU A 749 -16.59 -17.19 18.41
C GLU A 749 -17.68 -17.57 17.40
N GLU A 750 -18.35 -16.58 16.80
CA GLU A 750 -19.44 -16.85 15.85
C GLU A 750 -18.87 -17.31 14.49
N VAL A 751 -17.76 -16.70 14.07
CA VAL A 751 -17.01 -17.09 12.85
C VAL A 751 -16.42 -18.48 12.99
N LEU A 752 -15.75 -18.78 14.11
CA LEU A 752 -15.19 -20.10 14.41
C LEU A 752 -16.29 -21.16 14.46
N THR A 753 -17.42 -20.89 15.11
CA THR A 753 -18.54 -21.83 15.20
C THR A 753 -19.11 -22.15 13.81
N ALA A 754 -19.37 -21.13 12.99
CA ALA A 754 -19.89 -21.31 11.63
C ALA A 754 -18.87 -22.01 10.71
N GLY A 755 -17.61 -21.56 10.74
CA GLY A 755 -16.50 -22.10 9.96
C GLY A 755 -16.21 -23.57 10.30
N LEU A 756 -16.10 -23.91 11.59
CA LEU A 756 -15.89 -25.30 12.03
C LEU A 756 -17.07 -26.21 11.67
N SER A 757 -18.31 -25.71 11.76
CA SER A 757 -19.48 -26.50 11.36
C SER A 757 -19.44 -26.82 9.86
N ALA A 758 -19.14 -25.84 9.01
CA ALA A 758 -19.01 -26.07 7.57
C ALA A 758 -17.79 -26.93 7.21
N ARG A 759 -16.66 -26.73 7.90
CA ARG A 759 -15.44 -27.53 7.72
C ARG A 759 -15.64 -29.00 8.08
N ARG A 760 -16.47 -29.32 9.08
CA ARG A 760 -16.79 -30.72 9.44
C ARG A 760 -17.60 -31.46 8.38
N GLU A 761 -18.41 -30.75 7.59
CA GLU A 761 -19.13 -31.31 6.44
C GLU A 761 -18.21 -31.51 5.22
N LEU A 762 -17.29 -30.57 4.96
CA LEU A 762 -16.30 -30.69 3.87
C LEU A 762 -15.18 -31.70 4.17
N GLY A 763 -14.83 -31.86 5.44
CA GLY A 763 -13.67 -32.62 5.88
C GLY A 763 -12.34 -31.88 5.74
N LEU A 764 -11.25 -32.66 5.76
CA LEU A 764 -9.87 -32.16 5.75
C LEU A 764 -9.52 -31.43 4.45
N HIS A 765 -8.50 -30.57 4.52
CA HIS A 765 -7.90 -29.93 3.35
C HIS A 765 -7.46 -30.98 2.33
N SER A 766 -7.89 -30.78 1.09
CA SER A 766 -7.54 -31.60 -0.06
C SER A 766 -7.38 -30.68 -1.26
N SER A 767 -6.21 -30.70 -1.86
CA SER A 767 -5.90 -29.98 -3.10
C SER A 767 -5.40 -31.00 -4.14
N PRO A 768 -5.71 -30.84 -5.44
CA PRO A 768 -5.08 -31.65 -6.47
C PRO A 768 -3.55 -31.45 -6.46
N ALA A 769 -2.81 -32.55 -6.63
CA ALA A 769 -1.34 -32.51 -6.69
C ALA A 769 -0.88 -31.86 -8.00
N PRO A 770 -0.08 -30.76 -7.99
CA PRO A 770 0.29 -30.05 -9.23
C PRO A 770 1.07 -30.88 -10.26
N VAL A 771 1.69 -31.98 -9.84
CA VAL A 771 2.61 -32.80 -10.67
C VAL A 771 2.51 -34.31 -10.37
N GLY A 772 1.45 -34.76 -9.69
CA GLY A 772 1.36 -36.14 -9.18
C GLY A 772 2.33 -36.50 -8.03
N LYS A 773 3.22 -35.59 -7.61
CA LYS A 773 3.94 -35.64 -6.32
C LYS A 773 3.07 -34.96 -5.26
N ARG A 774 2.71 -35.66 -4.18
CA ARG A 774 1.94 -35.12 -3.04
C ARG A 774 2.89 -34.59 -1.96
N VAL A 775 2.59 -33.41 -1.42
CA VAL A 775 3.32 -32.77 -0.30
C VAL A 775 2.43 -32.71 0.93
N SER A 776 2.98 -33.10 2.07
CA SER A 776 2.34 -33.02 3.39
C SER A 776 2.98 -31.88 4.18
N LEU A 777 2.19 -30.91 4.66
CA LEU A 777 2.67 -29.99 5.70
C LEU A 777 2.68 -30.72 7.04
N CYS A 778 3.80 -30.71 7.75
CA CYS A 778 3.95 -31.27 9.09
C CYS A 778 4.46 -30.21 10.05
N MET A 779 3.68 -29.88 11.08
CA MET A 779 4.05 -28.88 12.08
C MET A 779 3.63 -29.28 13.50
N ILE A 780 4.20 -28.60 14.49
CA ILE A 780 3.77 -28.63 15.89
C ILE A 780 3.23 -27.25 16.26
N VAL A 781 2.29 -27.18 17.21
CA VAL A 781 1.70 -25.91 17.67
C VAL A 781 1.51 -25.89 19.19
N ARG A 782 1.58 -24.68 19.74
CA ARG A 782 1.17 -24.32 21.10
C ARG A 782 1.01 -22.81 21.24
N ASP A 783 -0.20 -22.35 21.52
CA ASP A 783 -0.51 -20.94 21.87
C ASP A 783 -0.13 -19.91 20.77
N GLU A 784 -0.42 -20.23 19.51
CA GLU A 784 -0.07 -19.47 18.31
C GLU A 784 -1.29 -18.98 17.48
N GLU A 785 -2.45 -18.74 18.11
CA GLU A 785 -3.69 -18.30 17.42
C GLU A 785 -3.52 -17.05 16.53
N ARG A 786 -2.50 -16.22 16.81
CA ARG A 786 -2.18 -14.99 16.10
C ARG A 786 -1.40 -15.19 14.79
N ARG A 787 -0.61 -16.28 14.66
CA ARG A 787 0.30 -16.49 13.51
C ARG A 787 -0.02 -17.77 12.73
N LEU A 788 -0.61 -18.77 13.40
CA LEU A 788 -1.06 -20.01 12.77
C LEU A 788 -1.95 -19.79 11.54
N PRO A 789 -2.91 -18.83 11.51
CA PRO A 789 -3.72 -18.57 10.31
C PRO A 789 -2.88 -18.14 9.10
N ASP A 790 -1.91 -17.22 9.29
CA ASP A 790 -1.02 -16.75 8.22
C ASP A 790 -0.16 -17.90 7.67
N CYS A 791 0.42 -18.69 8.57
CA CYS A 791 1.21 -19.87 8.24
C CYS A 791 0.40 -20.87 7.38
N LEU A 792 -0.78 -21.27 7.87
CA LEU A 792 -1.63 -22.25 7.18
C LEU A 792 -2.18 -21.71 5.85
N LEU A 793 -2.58 -20.44 5.79
CA LEU A 793 -3.03 -19.80 4.56
C LEU A 793 -1.92 -19.78 3.49
N SER A 794 -0.69 -19.46 3.89
CA SER A 794 0.47 -19.43 2.97
C SER A 794 0.89 -20.83 2.48
N CYS A 795 0.70 -21.88 3.29
CA CYS A 795 1.09 -23.24 2.91
C CYS A 795 0.02 -23.97 2.09
N ARG A 796 -1.27 -23.65 2.28
CA ARG A 796 -2.43 -24.32 1.65
C ARG A 796 -2.33 -24.48 0.13
N PRO A 797 -1.83 -23.50 -0.67
CA PRO A 797 -1.71 -23.63 -2.13
C PRO A 797 -0.55 -24.53 -2.60
N LEU A 798 0.33 -24.95 -1.68
CA LEU A 798 1.53 -25.73 -1.96
C LEU A 798 1.37 -27.21 -1.56
N VAL A 799 0.54 -27.51 -0.56
CA VAL A 799 0.42 -28.84 0.06
C VAL A 799 -0.94 -29.49 -0.19
N GLN A 800 -0.94 -30.83 -0.25
CA GLN A 800 -2.14 -31.63 -0.51
C GLN A 800 -2.76 -32.21 0.76
N GLU A 801 -2.04 -32.17 1.88
CA GLU A 801 -2.55 -32.45 3.22
C GLU A 801 -1.79 -31.60 4.25
N MET A 802 -2.44 -31.28 5.36
CA MET A 802 -1.84 -30.54 6.48
C MET A 802 -1.99 -31.34 7.77
N ILE A 803 -0.92 -31.42 8.57
CA ILE A 803 -0.83 -32.20 9.80
C ILE A 803 -0.26 -31.31 10.90
N VAL A 804 -1.09 -31.05 11.90
CA VAL A 804 -0.77 -30.19 13.04
C VAL A 804 -0.79 -31.05 14.30
N VAL A 805 0.33 -31.08 15.01
CA VAL A 805 0.40 -31.69 16.34
C VAL A 805 0.27 -30.59 17.40
N ASP A 806 -0.86 -30.55 18.10
CA ASP A 806 -1.05 -29.70 19.26
C ASP A 806 -0.38 -30.31 20.49
N THR A 807 0.50 -29.55 21.13
CA THR A 807 1.26 -29.98 22.31
C THR A 807 0.64 -29.52 23.64
N GLY A 808 -0.59 -28.98 23.60
CA GLY A 808 -1.36 -28.55 24.75
C GLY A 808 -1.58 -27.03 24.76
N SER A 809 -2.23 -26.53 23.71
CA SER A 809 -2.66 -25.14 23.58
C SER A 809 -3.79 -24.81 24.55
N GLU A 810 -3.76 -23.62 25.13
CA GLU A 810 -4.82 -23.03 25.98
C GLU A 810 -5.64 -21.97 25.22
N ASP A 811 -5.25 -21.63 23.99
CA ASP A 811 -5.90 -20.66 23.08
C ASP A 811 -6.65 -21.33 21.90
N HIS A 812 -7.09 -20.56 20.91
CA HIS A 812 -7.86 -21.06 19.77
C HIS A 812 -7.02 -21.82 18.71
N SER A 813 -5.71 -22.05 18.91
CA SER A 813 -4.81 -22.68 17.92
C SER A 813 -5.35 -24.00 17.37
N SER A 814 -5.89 -24.86 18.23
CA SER A 814 -6.42 -26.17 17.83
C SER A 814 -7.72 -26.06 17.01
N GLN A 815 -8.57 -25.08 17.29
CA GLN A 815 -9.76 -24.77 16.49
C GLN A 815 -9.38 -24.15 15.14
N LEU A 816 -8.37 -23.29 15.10
CA LEU A 816 -7.86 -22.70 13.86
C LEU A 816 -7.21 -23.77 12.96
N ALA A 817 -6.43 -24.69 13.53
CA ALA A 817 -5.91 -25.84 12.79
C ALA A 817 -7.03 -26.71 12.18
N GLU A 818 -8.10 -27.00 12.95
CA GLU A 818 -9.27 -27.71 12.45
C GLU A 818 -9.96 -26.92 11.32
N LEU A 819 -10.23 -25.62 11.50
CA LEU A 819 -10.89 -24.74 10.54
C LEU A 819 -10.18 -24.71 9.18
N PHE A 820 -8.85 -24.61 9.17
CA PHE A 820 -8.04 -24.62 7.95
C PHE A 820 -7.96 -26.01 7.28
N GLY A 821 -8.57 -27.04 7.88
CA GLY A 821 -8.65 -28.40 7.36
C GLY A 821 -7.43 -29.26 7.69
N ALA A 822 -6.64 -28.90 8.70
CA ALA A 822 -5.52 -29.73 9.11
C ALA A 822 -5.98 -30.97 9.91
N LYS A 823 -5.28 -32.07 9.72
CA LYS A 823 -5.37 -33.27 10.55
C LYS A 823 -4.72 -32.98 11.90
N LEU A 824 -5.54 -32.55 12.86
CA LEU A 824 -5.13 -32.25 14.22
C LEU A 824 -4.81 -33.54 15.00
N LEU A 825 -3.69 -33.55 15.71
CA LEU A 825 -3.25 -34.62 16.60
C LEU A 825 -2.92 -34.02 17.96
N SER A 826 -3.55 -34.49 19.04
CA SER A 826 -3.14 -34.11 20.40
C SER A 826 -1.94 -34.95 20.84
N TYR A 827 -0.89 -34.30 21.33
CA TYR A 827 0.31 -34.94 21.84
C TYR A 827 0.67 -34.37 23.21
N GLN A 828 0.74 -35.22 24.24
CA GLN A 828 1.08 -34.80 25.59
C GLN A 828 2.55 -34.32 25.63
N TRP A 829 2.76 -33.04 25.97
CA TRP A 829 4.11 -32.48 26.10
C TRP A 829 4.99 -33.30 27.05
N CYS A 830 6.15 -33.73 26.56
CA CYS A 830 7.06 -34.67 27.22
C CYS A 830 8.50 -34.16 27.35
N ASP A 831 8.69 -32.83 27.23
CA ASP A 831 10.01 -32.16 27.19
C ASP A 831 10.90 -32.55 25.98
N ASP A 832 10.31 -33.03 24.88
CA ASP A 832 11.01 -33.42 23.64
C ASP A 832 10.29 -32.90 22.37
N PHE A 833 10.90 -31.91 21.71
CA PHE A 833 10.42 -31.36 20.43
C PHE A 833 10.54 -32.35 19.25
N SER A 834 11.59 -33.19 19.23
CA SER A 834 11.74 -34.24 18.22
C SER A 834 10.60 -35.24 18.31
N ALA A 835 10.19 -35.63 19.51
CA ALA A 835 9.10 -36.59 19.69
C ALA A 835 7.75 -36.05 19.13
N ALA A 836 7.45 -34.77 19.38
CA ALA A 836 6.25 -34.12 18.85
C ALA A 836 6.31 -33.95 17.31
N ARG A 837 7.43 -33.47 16.75
CA ARG A 837 7.59 -33.38 15.27
C ARG A 837 7.58 -34.76 14.60
N ASN A 838 8.17 -35.78 15.21
CA ASN A 838 8.14 -37.14 14.67
C ASN A 838 6.73 -37.76 14.69
N ALA A 839 5.83 -37.29 15.57
CA ALA A 839 4.42 -37.66 15.54
C ALA A 839 3.70 -37.07 14.30
N SER A 840 3.98 -35.82 13.92
CA SER A 840 3.40 -35.24 12.68
C SER A 840 3.97 -35.93 11.43
N LEU A 841 5.28 -36.18 11.38
CA LEU A 841 5.91 -36.92 10.26
C LEU A 841 5.33 -38.33 10.09
N SER A 842 5.01 -39.02 11.19
CA SER A 842 4.49 -40.39 11.15
C SER A 842 3.02 -40.48 10.75
N ALA A 843 2.32 -39.35 10.69
CA ALA A 843 0.93 -39.26 10.23
C ALA A 843 0.79 -38.86 8.74
N ALA A 844 1.92 -38.55 8.07
CA ALA A 844 2.02 -38.07 6.70
C ALA A 844 1.90 -39.17 5.64
N GLN A 845 1.14 -38.89 4.58
CA GLN A 845 0.82 -39.79 3.48
C GLN A 845 1.22 -39.22 2.11
N GLY A 846 1.70 -37.97 2.03
CA GLY A 846 2.32 -37.43 0.81
C GLY A 846 3.68 -38.05 0.52
N ASP A 847 4.13 -37.96 -0.73
CA ASP A 847 5.45 -38.41 -1.18
C ASP A 847 6.59 -37.53 -0.63
N TRP A 848 6.28 -36.28 -0.32
CA TRP A 848 7.15 -35.29 0.30
C TRP A 848 6.54 -34.72 1.58
N ILE A 849 7.40 -34.29 2.48
CA ILE A 849 7.10 -33.61 3.73
C ILE A 849 7.70 -32.20 3.66
N LEU A 850 6.90 -31.19 3.94
CA LEU A 850 7.31 -29.81 4.23
C LEU A 850 7.15 -29.57 5.74
N VAL A 851 8.19 -29.08 6.42
CA VAL A 851 8.14 -28.72 7.85
C VAL A 851 8.21 -27.22 8.04
N MET A 852 7.20 -26.67 8.73
CA MET A 852 7.10 -25.25 9.08
C MET A 852 6.79 -25.11 10.58
N ASP A 853 7.21 -24.00 11.18
CA ASP A 853 6.73 -23.55 12.49
C ASP A 853 5.56 -22.57 12.34
N ALA A 854 4.72 -22.42 13.36
CA ALA A 854 3.47 -21.65 13.28
C ALA A 854 3.67 -20.12 13.14
N ASP A 855 4.87 -19.62 13.41
CA ASP A 855 5.31 -18.24 13.23
C ASP A 855 6.13 -18.03 11.93
N GLU A 856 6.00 -18.94 10.96
CA GLU A 856 6.63 -18.92 9.64
C GLU A 856 5.61 -18.86 8.49
N LEU A 857 6.01 -18.30 7.33
CA LEU A 857 5.21 -18.31 6.09
C LEU A 857 6.08 -18.39 4.83
N ILE A 858 5.45 -18.70 3.69
CA ILE A 858 6.05 -18.67 2.35
C ILE A 858 5.33 -17.58 1.53
N SER A 859 6.07 -16.69 0.88
CA SER A 859 5.47 -15.62 0.06
C SER A 859 4.71 -16.21 -1.13
N VAL A 860 3.59 -15.57 -1.50
CA VAL A 860 2.84 -15.88 -2.73
C VAL A 860 3.73 -15.73 -3.97
N ARG A 861 4.71 -14.82 -3.91
CA ARG A 861 5.72 -14.58 -4.98
C ARG A 861 6.49 -15.85 -5.34
N ASP A 862 6.76 -16.73 -4.38
CA ASP A 862 7.63 -17.89 -4.56
C ASP A 862 6.87 -19.18 -4.93
N TYR A 863 5.53 -19.16 -4.95
CA TYR A 863 4.73 -20.37 -5.18
C TYR A 863 5.05 -21.07 -6.52
N ALA A 864 5.27 -20.30 -7.58
CA ALA A 864 5.66 -20.84 -8.89
C ALA A 864 7.03 -21.54 -8.80
N GLN A 865 7.97 -20.93 -8.09
CA GLN A 865 9.34 -21.42 -7.94
C GLN A 865 9.40 -22.69 -7.08
N PHE A 866 8.64 -22.74 -5.98
CA PHE A 866 8.47 -23.94 -5.13
C PHE A 866 7.90 -25.12 -5.93
N ARG A 867 6.89 -24.87 -6.77
CA ARG A 867 6.29 -25.88 -7.66
C ARG A 867 7.30 -26.35 -8.72
N THR A 868 8.06 -25.44 -9.33
CA THR A 868 9.11 -25.77 -10.31
C THR A 868 10.21 -26.64 -9.70
N PHE A 869 10.71 -26.30 -8.50
CA PHE A 869 11.68 -27.12 -7.80
C PHE A 869 11.15 -28.56 -7.57
N LEU A 870 9.88 -28.69 -7.15
CA LEU A 870 9.23 -29.98 -6.98
C LEU A 870 9.05 -30.75 -8.29
N MET A 871 8.85 -30.09 -9.43
CA MET A 871 8.82 -30.75 -10.74
C MET A 871 10.19 -31.35 -11.08
N GLU A 872 11.21 -30.49 -11.13
CA GLU A 872 12.53 -30.79 -11.71
C GLU A 872 13.44 -31.61 -10.80
N SER A 873 13.28 -31.49 -9.47
CA SER A 873 14.20 -32.14 -8.55
C SER A 873 13.92 -33.65 -8.38
N PRO A 874 14.97 -34.49 -8.37
CA PRO A 874 14.89 -35.85 -7.86
C PRO A 874 14.72 -35.84 -6.32
N PRO A 875 14.36 -36.98 -5.70
CA PRO A 875 14.30 -37.10 -4.24
C PRO A 875 15.58 -36.62 -3.54
N CYS A 876 15.48 -35.54 -2.75
CA CYS A 876 16.62 -34.85 -2.13
C CYS A 876 16.23 -34.20 -0.80
N GLY A 877 17.20 -33.93 0.08
CA GLY A 877 16.98 -33.07 1.24
C GLY A 877 17.05 -31.61 0.82
N SER A 878 15.90 -30.94 0.74
CA SER A 878 15.81 -29.57 0.25
C SER A 878 16.02 -28.57 1.39
N VAL A 879 17.10 -27.80 1.28
CA VAL A 879 17.58 -26.83 2.26
C VAL A 879 16.98 -25.46 1.93
N MET A 880 16.04 -24.99 2.75
CA MET A 880 15.42 -23.66 2.56
C MET A 880 16.04 -22.66 3.53
N THR A 881 16.40 -21.48 3.04
CA THR A 881 16.89 -20.37 3.87
C THR A 881 15.73 -19.73 4.61
N THR A 882 15.75 -19.81 5.93
CA THR A 882 14.80 -19.11 6.80
C THR A 882 15.30 -17.68 7.03
N ARG A 883 14.55 -16.66 6.60
CA ARG A 883 14.76 -15.23 6.92
C ARG A 883 14.18 -14.96 8.32
N ASN A 884 15.05 -14.90 9.33
CA ASN A 884 14.66 -14.67 10.73
C ASN A 884 14.63 -13.16 11.02
N TYR A 885 13.46 -12.54 10.92
CA TYR A 885 13.32 -11.08 11.07
C TYR A 885 13.62 -10.60 12.49
N THR A 886 14.35 -9.49 12.61
CA THR A 886 14.95 -9.04 13.88
C THR A 886 15.18 -7.53 13.93
N ASN A 887 15.19 -7.00 15.15
CA ASN A 887 15.66 -5.64 15.45
C ASN A 887 17.11 -5.62 15.99
N ALA A 888 17.73 -6.79 16.15
CA ALA A 888 19.12 -6.93 16.63
C ALA A 888 20.10 -6.95 15.46
N THR A 889 20.68 -5.78 15.14
CA THR A 889 21.61 -5.57 14.01
C THR A 889 23.02 -6.14 14.24
N ASN A 890 23.30 -6.66 15.44
CA ASN A 890 24.61 -7.14 15.88
C ASN A 890 24.76 -8.67 15.89
N MET A 891 23.84 -9.39 15.23
CA MET A 891 23.89 -10.86 15.15
C MET A 891 24.72 -11.32 13.94
N GLU A 892 25.37 -12.49 14.06
CA GLU A 892 26.10 -13.10 12.95
C GLU A 892 25.14 -13.39 11.78
N GLY A 893 25.55 -13.00 10.56
CA GLY A 893 24.73 -13.18 9.36
C GLY A 893 23.53 -12.22 9.22
N PHE A 894 23.53 -11.09 9.92
CA PHE A 894 22.51 -10.04 9.76
C PHE A 894 22.56 -9.42 8.35
N GLN A 895 21.39 -9.28 7.73
CA GLN A 895 21.17 -8.57 6.48
C GLN A 895 20.10 -7.49 6.70
N PRO A 896 20.30 -6.25 6.19
CA PRO A 896 19.26 -5.23 6.21
C PRO A 896 18.09 -5.62 5.29
N LEU A 897 16.95 -4.94 5.45
CA LEU A 897 15.83 -5.05 4.53
C LEU A 897 16.22 -4.52 3.14
N ASP A 898 15.90 -5.29 2.09
CA ASP A 898 16.20 -4.98 0.69
C ASP A 898 14.95 -4.52 -0.09
N GLY A 899 13.75 -4.62 0.51
CA GLY A 899 12.48 -4.33 -0.16
C GLY A 899 12.04 -5.40 -1.16
N GLY A 900 12.71 -6.57 -1.18
CA GLY A 900 12.40 -7.68 -2.07
C GLY A 900 11.06 -8.34 -1.77
N TYR A 901 10.56 -8.24 -0.53
CA TYR A 901 9.34 -8.84 -0.02
C TYR A 901 8.57 -7.84 0.87
N PRO A 902 7.94 -6.80 0.28
CA PRO A 902 7.40 -5.65 1.03
C PRO A 902 6.16 -5.96 1.88
N GLU A 903 5.52 -7.12 1.71
CA GLU A 903 4.38 -7.58 2.53
C GLU A 903 4.85 -8.46 3.70
N GLU A 904 5.98 -9.14 3.53
CA GLU A 904 6.56 -10.08 4.49
C GLU A 904 7.69 -9.46 5.34
N GLU A 905 8.36 -8.41 4.86
CA GLU A 905 9.50 -7.78 5.55
C GLU A 905 9.09 -7.05 6.83
N ALA A 906 9.80 -7.36 7.92
CA ALA A 906 9.51 -6.81 9.24
C ALA A 906 10.78 -6.57 10.07
N GLY A 907 10.72 -5.61 11.00
CA GLY A 907 11.84 -5.23 11.85
C GLY A 907 12.88 -4.35 11.14
N LEU A 908 14.16 -4.46 11.52
CA LEU A 908 15.26 -3.70 10.92
C LEU A 908 16.08 -4.49 9.89
N GLY A 909 15.84 -5.80 9.80
CA GLY A 909 16.58 -6.75 8.96
C GLY A 909 16.30 -8.18 9.39
N TRP A 910 17.11 -9.13 8.91
CA TRP A 910 16.94 -10.55 9.20
C TRP A 910 18.28 -11.29 9.27
N THR A 911 18.33 -12.45 9.93
CA THR A 911 19.46 -13.39 9.83
C THR A 911 19.05 -14.65 9.08
N GLY A 912 19.93 -15.17 8.22
CA GLY A 912 19.68 -16.42 7.48
C GLY A 912 19.93 -17.65 8.34
N SER A 913 19.02 -18.62 8.32
CA SER A 913 19.31 -19.99 8.79
C SER A 913 18.82 -21.05 7.80
N ASP A 914 19.78 -21.80 7.26
CA ASP A 914 19.54 -22.90 6.32
C ASP A 914 19.19 -24.17 7.08
N LYS A 915 18.06 -24.79 6.72
CA LYS A 915 17.57 -26.05 7.33
C LYS A 915 16.97 -26.94 6.26
N VAL A 916 17.07 -28.26 6.38
CA VAL A 916 16.28 -29.17 5.54
C VAL A 916 14.80 -29.08 5.91
N ARG A 917 14.01 -28.41 5.07
CA ARG A 917 12.57 -28.17 5.28
C ARG A 917 11.67 -29.06 4.44
N LEU A 918 12.09 -29.39 3.22
CA LEU A 918 11.32 -30.17 2.25
C LEU A 918 12.08 -31.45 1.87
N PHE A 919 11.51 -32.63 2.11
CA PHE A 919 12.20 -33.92 1.89
C PHE A 919 11.23 -35.08 1.60
N PRO A 920 11.67 -36.17 0.95
CA PRO A 920 10.84 -37.35 0.70
C PRO A 920 10.34 -38.01 1.99
N ASN A 921 9.07 -38.41 2.01
CA ASN A 921 8.46 -39.12 3.13
C ASN A 921 9.04 -40.55 3.24
N ARG A 922 9.98 -40.73 4.18
CA ARG A 922 10.61 -42.02 4.48
C ARG A 922 10.62 -42.27 5.98
N SER A 923 10.57 -43.53 6.39
CA SER A 923 10.57 -43.92 7.81
C SER A 923 11.93 -43.74 8.51
N ASP A 924 13.03 -43.68 7.75
CA ASP A 924 14.40 -43.51 8.25
C ASP A 924 14.86 -42.05 8.37
N ILE A 925 14.02 -41.09 7.97
CA ILE A 925 14.26 -39.66 8.15
C ILE A 925 13.37 -39.16 9.29
N ARG A 926 13.97 -38.86 10.44
CA ARG A 926 13.28 -38.41 11.66
C ARG A 926 14.08 -37.28 12.31
N PHE A 927 13.37 -36.43 13.05
CA PHE A 927 13.96 -35.38 13.87
C PHE A 927 14.80 -35.99 15.00
N GLU A 928 16.00 -35.46 15.18
CA GLU A 928 16.94 -35.86 16.23
C GLU A 928 17.46 -34.63 17.00
N GLY A 929 17.36 -34.68 18.33
CA GLY A 929 17.82 -33.62 19.24
C GLY A 929 16.71 -33.03 20.11
N VAL A 930 17.06 -32.54 21.29
CA VAL A 930 16.07 -32.10 22.31
C VAL A 930 15.70 -30.62 22.19
N VAL A 931 16.59 -29.77 21.65
CA VAL A 931 16.44 -28.29 21.63
C VAL A 931 16.81 -27.66 20.26
N HIS A 932 17.44 -28.44 19.38
CA HIS A 932 17.84 -28.05 18.04
C HIS A 932 17.60 -29.24 17.10
N GLU A 933 16.34 -29.68 17.08
CA GLU A 933 15.88 -30.83 16.31
C GLU A 933 15.94 -30.54 14.81
N THR A 934 16.72 -31.33 14.10
CA THR A 934 16.88 -31.26 12.64
C THR A 934 16.74 -32.64 12.02
N VAL A 935 16.42 -32.69 10.73
CA VAL A 935 16.40 -33.93 9.93
C VAL A 935 17.65 -34.10 9.08
N ASP A 936 18.51 -33.08 9.01
CA ASP A 936 19.68 -32.97 8.13
C ASP A 936 20.60 -34.20 8.24
N ALA A 937 20.97 -34.58 9.47
CA ALA A 937 21.80 -35.76 9.72
C ALA A 937 21.10 -37.07 9.32
N ALA A 938 19.78 -37.16 9.53
CA ALA A 938 19.00 -38.32 9.14
C ALA A 938 18.84 -38.43 7.61
N ALA A 939 18.60 -37.31 6.92
CA ALA A 939 18.51 -37.23 5.45
C ALA A 939 19.84 -37.65 4.77
N VAL A 940 20.97 -37.20 5.31
CA VAL A 940 22.31 -37.61 4.82
C VAL A 940 22.56 -39.10 5.05
N ARG A 941 22.25 -39.64 6.25
CA ARG A 941 22.38 -41.09 6.51
C ARG A 941 21.41 -41.94 5.68
N ALA A 942 20.25 -41.41 5.34
CA ALA A 942 19.27 -42.00 4.43
C ALA A 942 19.72 -41.97 2.95
N GLY A 943 20.88 -41.37 2.65
CA GLY A 943 21.49 -41.33 1.31
C GLY A 943 20.95 -40.25 0.39
N LEU A 944 20.26 -39.22 0.92
CA LEU A 944 19.79 -38.09 0.12
C LEU A 944 20.91 -37.07 -0.10
N SER A 945 21.02 -36.56 -1.34
CA SER A 945 21.79 -35.34 -1.59
C SER A 945 21.06 -34.15 -0.96
N LEU A 946 21.78 -33.31 -0.21
CA LEU A 946 21.26 -32.00 0.19
C LEU A 946 21.35 -31.01 -0.98
N ARG A 947 20.31 -30.21 -1.21
CA ARG A 947 20.24 -29.22 -2.29
C ARG A 947 19.66 -27.90 -1.78
N PRO A 948 20.22 -26.73 -2.12
CA PRO A 948 19.57 -25.46 -1.86
C PRO A 948 18.22 -25.38 -2.56
N HIS A 949 17.23 -24.88 -1.84
CA HIS A 949 15.92 -24.51 -2.37
C HIS A 949 15.91 -22.99 -2.61
N PRO A 950 15.35 -22.52 -3.74
CA PRO A 950 15.39 -21.09 -4.06
C PRO A 950 14.35 -20.27 -3.26
N THR A 951 13.22 -20.86 -2.86
CA THR A 951 12.19 -20.20 -2.05
C THR A 951 12.65 -20.04 -0.59
N PRO A 952 12.67 -18.81 -0.04
CA PRO A 952 12.91 -18.57 1.38
C PRO A 952 11.69 -18.93 2.26
N VAL A 953 11.91 -18.95 3.57
CA VAL A 953 10.84 -19.02 4.59
C VAL A 953 10.94 -17.75 5.46
N HIS A 954 9.83 -17.04 5.65
CA HIS A 954 9.77 -15.80 6.43
C HIS A 954 9.37 -16.10 7.87
N HIS A 955 10.23 -15.81 8.84
CA HIS A 955 10.05 -16.19 10.26
C HIS A 955 10.11 -14.97 11.19
N TYR A 956 9.13 -14.87 12.10
CA TYR A 956 8.85 -13.63 12.86
C TYR A 956 9.05 -13.76 14.38
N GLY A 957 9.39 -14.94 14.90
CA GLY A 957 9.43 -15.21 16.34
C GLY A 957 10.40 -14.34 17.16
N ALA A 958 11.39 -13.71 16.52
CA ALA A 958 12.34 -12.83 17.19
C ALA A 958 11.87 -11.37 17.36
N LEU A 959 10.72 -10.99 16.78
CA LEU A 959 10.10 -9.66 16.91
C LEU A 959 9.13 -9.54 18.10
N ASP A 960 8.55 -10.64 18.58
CA ASP A 960 7.67 -10.63 19.76
C ASP A 960 8.48 -10.80 21.07
N GLY A 961 8.93 -9.66 21.60
CA GLY A 961 9.80 -9.61 22.79
C GLY A 961 9.21 -10.26 24.05
N GLY A 962 7.89 -10.40 24.15
CA GLY A 962 7.21 -11.04 25.28
C GLY A 962 7.32 -12.57 25.24
N ARG A 963 7.12 -13.18 24.06
CA ARG A 963 7.24 -14.64 23.86
C ARG A 963 8.70 -15.10 23.88
N ARG A 964 9.59 -14.33 23.26
CA ARG A 964 11.02 -14.64 23.12
C ARG A 964 11.67 -15.03 24.45
N SER A 965 11.40 -14.27 25.53
CA SER A 965 11.94 -14.54 26.86
C SER A 965 11.52 -15.91 27.43
N ARG A 966 10.26 -16.34 27.24
CA ARG A 966 9.76 -17.63 27.73
C ARG A 966 10.37 -18.81 26.96
N LYS A 967 10.42 -18.72 25.62
CA LYS A 967 10.96 -19.77 24.73
C LYS A 967 12.47 -19.97 24.96
N GLN A 968 13.24 -18.88 25.04
CA GLN A 968 14.68 -18.91 25.37
C GLN A 968 14.93 -19.49 26.77
N HIS A 969 14.13 -19.14 27.79
CA HIS A 969 14.28 -19.70 29.13
C HIS A 969 14.02 -21.21 29.17
N LEU A 970 13.01 -21.70 28.44
CA LEU A 970 12.75 -23.14 28.30
C LEU A 970 13.92 -23.86 27.61
N TYR A 971 14.43 -23.32 26.50
CA TYR A 971 15.58 -23.89 25.78
C TYR A 971 16.84 -23.97 26.65
N TYR A 972 17.12 -22.95 27.46
CA TYR A 972 18.20 -22.97 28.45
C TYR A 972 18.00 -24.04 29.53
N LEU A 973 16.79 -24.19 30.08
CA LEU A 973 16.50 -25.24 31.08
C LEU A 973 16.59 -26.66 30.50
N LEU A 974 16.18 -26.86 29.26
CA LEU A 974 16.37 -28.13 28.54
C LEU A 974 17.84 -28.40 28.21
N GLY A 975 18.58 -27.38 27.79
CA GLY A 975 20.03 -27.45 27.56
C GLY A 975 20.80 -27.85 28.83
N LYS A 976 20.41 -27.32 30.00
CA LYS A 976 20.97 -27.75 31.29
C LYS A 976 20.70 -29.23 31.58
N ARG A 977 19.46 -29.69 31.46
CA ARG A 977 19.11 -31.11 31.65
C ARG A 977 19.84 -32.03 30.66
N LYS A 978 20.03 -31.61 29.41
CA LYS A 978 20.83 -32.33 28.41
C LYS A 978 22.30 -32.45 28.86
N LEU A 979 22.90 -31.36 29.32
CA LEU A 979 24.29 -31.33 29.81
C LEU A 979 24.50 -32.19 31.07
N GLU A 980 23.49 -32.28 31.94
CA GLU A 980 23.48 -33.18 33.11
C GLU A 980 23.40 -34.66 32.74
N GLN A 981 22.68 -35.00 31.66
CA GLN A 981 22.54 -36.38 31.16
C GLN A 981 23.75 -36.83 30.32
N ALA A 982 24.22 -35.98 29.41
CA ALA A 982 25.33 -36.25 28.52
C ALA A 982 26.12 -34.96 28.26
N ARG A 983 27.29 -34.84 28.89
CA ARG A 983 28.18 -33.67 28.77
C ARG A 983 29.04 -33.76 27.52
N ASP A 984 28.40 -33.72 26.35
CA ASP A 984 29.09 -33.72 25.06
C ASP A 984 29.35 -32.30 24.53
N VAL A 985 30.30 -32.20 23.58
CA VAL A 985 30.74 -30.96 22.93
C VAL A 985 29.57 -30.16 22.33
N ARG A 986 28.56 -30.85 21.79
CA ARG A 986 27.38 -30.20 21.17
C ARG A 986 26.43 -29.65 22.24
N ALA A 987 26.22 -30.36 23.34
CA ALA A 987 25.43 -29.88 24.47
C ALA A 987 26.05 -28.63 25.12
N ILE A 988 27.39 -28.59 25.25
CA ILE A 988 28.12 -27.41 25.75
C ILE A 988 27.91 -26.21 24.81
N TYR A 989 28.09 -26.40 23.49
CA TYR A 989 27.89 -25.34 22.48
C TYR A 989 26.46 -24.78 22.52
N GLU A 990 25.46 -25.67 22.46
CA GLU A 990 24.04 -25.28 22.44
C GLU A 990 23.67 -24.48 23.71
N LEU A 991 24.12 -24.92 24.90
CA LEU A 991 23.85 -24.19 26.14
C LEU A 991 24.62 -22.86 26.23
N ALA A 992 25.85 -22.79 25.70
CA ALA A 992 26.66 -21.57 25.71
C ALA A 992 26.01 -20.44 24.88
N VAL A 993 25.39 -20.78 23.74
CA VAL A 993 24.58 -19.85 22.94
C VAL A 993 23.35 -19.38 23.74
N GLN A 994 22.55 -20.31 24.27
CA GLN A 994 21.32 -19.98 24.99
C GLN A 994 21.58 -19.15 26.27
N ALA A 995 22.65 -19.45 27.02
CA ALA A 995 23.07 -18.66 28.17
C ALA A 995 23.52 -17.25 27.77
N GLY A 996 24.22 -17.11 26.63
CA GLY A 996 24.62 -15.82 26.08
C GLY A 996 23.41 -14.94 25.68
N GLU A 997 22.42 -15.52 25.01
CA GLU A 997 21.18 -14.83 24.63
C GLU A 997 20.36 -14.35 25.84
N LEU A 998 20.36 -15.11 26.94
CA LEU A 998 19.71 -14.74 28.20
C LEU A 998 20.51 -13.73 29.06
N GLY A 999 21.67 -13.28 28.60
CA GLY A 999 22.53 -12.37 29.36
C GLY A 999 23.26 -13.01 30.55
N LEU A 1000 23.31 -14.34 30.63
CA LEU A 1000 23.97 -15.10 31.69
C LEU A 1000 25.49 -15.22 31.40
N PHE A 1001 26.14 -14.07 31.23
CA PHE A 1001 27.47 -13.96 30.62
C PHE A 1001 28.54 -14.83 31.31
N ASN A 1002 28.59 -14.87 32.64
CA ASN A 1002 29.55 -15.68 33.38
C ASN A 1002 29.42 -17.19 33.10
N GLU A 1003 28.19 -17.68 32.94
CA GLU A 1003 27.92 -19.09 32.66
C GLU A 1003 28.19 -19.41 31.19
N ALA A 1004 27.78 -18.52 30.29
CA ALA A 1004 28.10 -18.62 28.86
C ALA A 1004 29.62 -18.65 28.63
N GLU A 1005 30.38 -17.76 29.29
CA GLU A 1005 31.85 -17.74 29.21
C GLU A 1005 32.47 -19.05 29.70
N SER A 1006 32.04 -19.57 30.85
CA SER A 1006 32.52 -20.86 31.37
C SER A 1006 32.29 -21.99 30.36
N LEU A 1007 31.12 -22.03 29.72
CA LEU A 1007 30.78 -23.05 28.73
C LEU A 1007 31.59 -22.87 27.43
N TRP A 1008 31.81 -21.64 26.96
CA TRP A 1008 32.65 -21.39 25.78
C TRP A 1008 34.12 -21.74 26.02
N ARG A 1009 34.67 -21.48 27.20
CA ARG A 1009 36.04 -21.90 27.55
C ARG A 1009 36.13 -23.44 27.59
N GLU A 1010 35.18 -24.12 28.21
CA GLU A 1010 35.10 -25.59 28.25
C GLU A 1010 34.93 -26.22 26.85
N PHE A 1011 34.18 -25.56 25.96
CA PHE A 1011 34.06 -25.97 24.55
C PHE A 1011 35.40 -25.83 23.82
N LEU A 1012 36.09 -24.70 24.00
CA LEU A 1012 37.35 -24.39 23.33
C LEU A 1012 38.55 -25.21 23.83
N GLU A 1013 38.47 -25.79 25.04
CA GLU A 1013 39.43 -26.82 25.49
C GLU A 1013 39.37 -28.10 24.62
N GLN A 1014 38.20 -28.41 24.05
CA GLN A 1014 37.96 -29.60 23.24
C GLN A 1014 38.06 -29.32 21.73
N GLU A 1015 37.58 -28.16 21.30
CA GLU A 1015 37.48 -27.74 19.88
C GLU A 1015 38.21 -26.40 19.63
N PRO A 1016 39.54 -26.31 19.87
CA PRO A 1016 40.29 -25.04 19.84
C PRO A 1016 40.42 -24.39 18.45
N GLU A 1017 40.06 -25.10 17.37
CA GLU A 1017 40.11 -24.61 15.99
C GLU A 1017 38.77 -24.01 15.49
N ARG A 1018 37.75 -23.89 16.36
CA ARG A 1018 36.44 -23.31 16.00
C ARG A 1018 36.42 -21.79 16.09
N SER A 1019 36.61 -21.12 14.97
CA SER A 1019 36.58 -19.65 14.87
C SER A 1019 35.30 -19.01 15.44
N VAL A 1020 34.13 -19.62 15.21
CA VAL A 1020 32.82 -19.13 15.71
C VAL A 1020 32.75 -19.12 17.25
N ALA A 1021 33.31 -20.15 17.90
CA ALA A 1021 33.35 -20.20 19.36
C ALA A 1021 34.29 -19.14 19.96
N TRP A 1022 35.43 -18.90 19.32
CA TRP A 1022 36.34 -17.79 19.67
C TRP A 1022 35.68 -16.41 19.45
N PHE A 1023 34.90 -16.24 18.38
CA PHE A 1023 34.12 -15.02 18.12
C PHE A 1023 33.05 -14.78 19.20
N ASN A 1024 32.27 -15.79 19.55
CA ASN A 1024 31.24 -15.71 20.58
C ASN A 1024 31.83 -15.41 21.97
N LEU A 1025 32.96 -16.05 22.31
CA LEU A 1025 33.71 -15.73 23.53
C LEU A 1025 34.20 -14.28 23.53
N GLY A 1026 34.78 -13.81 22.41
CA GLY A 1026 35.20 -12.41 22.26
C GLY A 1026 34.04 -11.41 22.43
N TYR A 1027 32.88 -11.70 21.85
CA TYR A 1027 31.67 -10.89 22.01
C TYR A 1027 31.17 -10.83 23.45
N LEU A 1028 31.17 -11.96 24.17
CA LEU A 1028 30.76 -12.01 25.58
C LEU A 1028 31.71 -11.22 26.47
N LEU A 1029 33.02 -11.34 26.25
CA LEU A 1029 34.04 -10.57 26.95
C LEU A 1029 33.91 -9.06 26.67
N LEU A 1030 33.53 -8.66 25.45
CA LEU A 1030 33.16 -7.27 25.13
C LEU A 1030 31.97 -6.76 25.96
N GLN A 1031 30.89 -7.55 26.09
CA GLN A 1031 29.73 -7.15 26.91
C GLN A 1031 30.09 -7.00 28.39
N GLN A 1032 30.89 -7.91 28.93
CA GLN A 1032 31.42 -7.80 30.30
C GLN A 1032 32.36 -6.60 30.46
N GLY A 1033 33.13 -6.27 29.41
CA GLY A 1033 34.06 -5.14 29.36
C GLY A 1033 35.54 -5.52 29.47
N GLN A 1034 35.87 -6.82 29.37
CA GLN A 1034 37.22 -7.38 29.39
C GLN A 1034 37.89 -7.21 28.02
N MET A 1035 38.19 -5.96 27.65
CA MET A 1035 38.69 -5.59 26.32
C MET A 1035 39.95 -6.38 25.89
N GLN A 1036 40.89 -6.60 26.81
CA GLN A 1036 42.14 -7.31 26.52
C GLN A 1036 41.90 -8.78 26.13
N GLU A 1037 41.15 -9.52 26.96
CA GLU A 1037 40.80 -10.92 26.68
C GLU A 1037 39.88 -11.04 25.46
N ALA A 1038 38.99 -10.07 25.26
CA ALA A 1038 38.15 -9.99 24.06
C ALA A 1038 38.99 -9.82 22.78
N ALA A 1039 40.03 -8.97 22.81
CA ALA A 1039 40.96 -8.79 21.70
C ALA A 1039 41.72 -10.10 21.40
N GLU A 1040 42.19 -10.79 22.44
CA GLU A 1040 42.88 -12.07 22.30
C GLU A 1040 41.96 -13.15 21.71
N ALA A 1041 40.76 -13.36 22.27
CA ALA A 1041 39.78 -14.33 21.78
C ALA A 1041 39.37 -14.04 20.33
N THR A 1042 39.08 -12.78 20.01
CA THR A 1042 38.70 -12.37 18.64
C THR A 1042 39.87 -12.48 17.67
N GLY A 1043 41.09 -12.19 18.10
CA GLY A 1043 42.32 -12.43 17.33
C GLY A 1043 42.55 -13.91 17.02
N ARG A 1044 42.20 -14.83 17.94
CA ARG A 1044 42.19 -16.28 17.68
C ARG A 1044 41.13 -16.66 16.65
N ALA A 1045 39.94 -16.06 16.69
CA ALA A 1045 38.90 -16.28 15.67
C ALA A 1045 39.39 -15.89 14.27
N LEU A 1046 40.03 -14.73 14.14
CA LEU A 1046 40.57 -14.22 12.88
C LEU A 1046 41.82 -14.97 12.38
N ALA A 1047 42.65 -15.49 13.29
CA ALA A 1047 43.77 -16.37 12.91
C ALA A 1047 43.31 -17.71 12.31
N LEU A 1048 42.11 -18.18 12.71
CA LEU A 1048 41.48 -19.39 12.18
C LEU A 1048 40.63 -19.13 10.92
N ARG A 1049 39.99 -17.95 10.84
CA ARG A 1049 39.19 -17.49 9.70
C ARG A 1049 39.51 -16.01 9.40
N PRO A 1050 40.48 -15.72 8.50
CA PRO A 1050 40.91 -14.34 8.20
C PRO A 1050 39.84 -13.47 7.49
N ASP A 1051 38.82 -14.10 6.93
CA ASP A 1051 37.68 -13.55 6.18
C ASP A 1051 36.39 -13.56 7.03
N TYR A 1052 36.47 -13.09 8.28
CA TYR A 1052 35.35 -13.11 9.23
C TYR A 1052 34.93 -11.70 9.65
N PRO A 1053 34.03 -11.01 8.92
CA PRO A 1053 33.69 -9.60 9.16
C PRO A 1053 33.19 -9.32 10.59
N ALA A 1054 32.30 -10.16 11.12
CA ALA A 1054 31.79 -10.00 12.49
C ALA A 1054 32.91 -10.03 13.56
N ALA A 1055 33.90 -10.92 13.39
CA ALA A 1055 35.07 -10.95 14.26
C ALA A 1055 36.00 -9.74 14.01
N LEU A 1056 36.14 -9.28 12.76
CA LEU A 1056 36.90 -8.08 12.44
C LEU A 1056 36.29 -6.84 13.14
N SER A 1057 34.97 -6.70 13.09
CA SER A 1057 34.17 -5.70 13.83
C SER A 1057 34.40 -5.75 15.34
N ASN A 1058 34.32 -6.93 15.97
CA ASN A 1058 34.63 -7.10 17.41
C ASN A 1058 36.07 -6.66 17.74
N LEU A 1059 37.05 -7.04 16.91
CA LEU A 1059 38.44 -6.63 17.11
C LEU A 1059 38.59 -5.11 16.93
N GLY A 1060 37.85 -4.49 16.01
CA GLY A 1060 37.83 -3.04 15.83
C GLY A 1060 37.39 -2.31 17.10
N VAL A 1061 36.34 -2.79 17.77
CA VAL A 1061 35.90 -2.23 19.07
C VAL A 1061 37.00 -2.38 20.13
N CYS A 1062 37.69 -3.52 20.19
CA CYS A 1062 38.81 -3.73 21.09
C CYS A 1062 39.98 -2.76 20.81
N VAL A 1063 40.40 -2.65 19.54
CA VAL A 1063 41.48 -1.75 19.10
C VAL A 1063 41.15 -0.30 19.44
N PHE A 1064 39.93 0.14 19.15
CA PHE A 1064 39.46 1.49 19.48
C PHE A 1064 39.54 1.78 20.98
N CYS A 1065 39.20 0.82 21.84
CA CYS A 1065 39.22 0.99 23.30
C CYS A 1065 40.62 0.87 23.92
N LEU A 1066 41.49 0.00 23.40
CA LEU A 1066 42.80 -0.33 23.99
C LEU A 1066 43.96 0.54 23.48
N SER A 1067 43.95 0.95 22.21
CA SER A 1067 45.06 1.68 21.59
C SER A 1067 45.01 3.19 21.85
N SER A 1068 46.16 3.86 21.69
CA SER A 1068 46.18 5.32 21.58
C SER A 1068 45.40 5.78 20.34
N GLN A 1069 44.88 7.01 20.34
CA GLN A 1069 43.93 7.49 19.33
C GLN A 1069 44.53 7.42 17.91
N ASN A 1070 45.80 7.80 17.76
CA ASN A 1070 46.52 7.80 16.48
C ASN A 1070 46.88 6.38 16.01
N ASP A 1071 47.24 5.48 16.94
CA ASP A 1071 47.54 4.08 16.60
C ASP A 1071 46.27 3.32 16.23
N ALA A 1072 45.14 3.64 16.89
CA ALA A 1072 43.83 3.06 16.58
C ALA A 1072 43.36 3.47 15.18
N ALA A 1073 43.49 4.75 14.81
CA ALA A 1073 43.06 5.26 13.50
C ALA A 1073 43.71 4.49 12.33
N ALA A 1074 45.05 4.39 12.32
CA ALA A 1074 45.77 3.73 11.25
C ALA A 1074 45.40 2.24 11.09
N VAL A 1075 45.20 1.52 12.20
CA VAL A 1075 44.80 0.11 12.19
C VAL A 1075 43.34 -0.05 11.74
N LEU A 1076 42.44 0.83 12.19
CA LEU A 1076 41.03 0.80 11.81
C LEU A 1076 40.81 1.18 10.34
N ASP A 1077 41.61 2.09 9.78
CA ASP A 1077 41.61 2.42 8.34
C ASP A 1077 42.07 1.21 7.50
N GLU A 1078 43.12 0.49 7.92
CA GLU A 1078 43.54 -0.76 7.26
C GLU A 1078 42.43 -1.81 7.31
N MET A 1079 41.81 -2.02 8.48
CA MET A 1079 40.70 -2.97 8.66
C MET A 1079 39.47 -2.61 7.82
N ALA A 1080 39.07 -1.34 7.79
CA ALA A 1080 37.96 -0.85 6.97
C ALA A 1080 38.25 -0.95 5.46
N SER A 1081 39.49 -0.74 5.03
CA SER A 1081 39.87 -0.90 3.61
C SER A 1081 39.73 -2.35 3.11
N ARG A 1082 39.85 -3.33 4.01
CA ARG A 1082 39.68 -4.76 3.71
C ARG A 1082 38.21 -5.21 3.70
N CYS A 1083 37.32 -4.44 4.33
CA CYS A 1083 35.89 -4.73 4.44
C CYS A 1083 35.07 -3.43 4.25
N PRO A 1084 34.99 -2.87 3.02
CA PRO A 1084 34.38 -1.55 2.78
C PRO A 1084 32.87 -1.48 3.08
N ASP A 1085 32.19 -2.63 3.15
CA ASP A 1085 30.78 -2.72 3.50
C ASP A 1085 30.54 -2.83 5.02
N ASP A 1086 31.60 -3.00 5.84
CA ASP A 1086 31.49 -3.01 7.30
C ASP A 1086 31.39 -1.56 7.84
N LEU A 1087 30.14 -1.15 8.10
CA LEU A 1087 29.80 0.18 8.61
C LEU A 1087 30.33 0.42 10.04
N VAL A 1088 30.54 -0.63 10.84
CA VAL A 1088 31.06 -0.50 12.21
C VAL A 1088 32.55 -0.16 12.18
N LEU A 1089 33.33 -0.84 11.34
CA LEU A 1089 34.76 -0.54 11.17
C LEU A 1089 34.98 0.86 10.60
N ARG A 1090 34.17 1.27 9.61
CA ARG A 1090 34.22 2.62 9.03
C ARG A 1090 33.85 3.70 10.06
N LEU A 1091 32.82 3.47 10.87
CA LEU A 1091 32.45 4.36 11.97
C LEU A 1091 33.57 4.48 13.02
N LEU A 1092 34.18 3.36 13.42
CA LEU A 1092 35.28 3.35 14.40
C LEU A 1092 36.54 4.05 13.86
N SER A 1093 36.87 3.90 12.57
CA SER A 1093 37.93 4.67 11.88
C SER A 1093 37.70 6.17 12.01
N VAL A 1094 36.51 6.65 11.64
CA VAL A 1094 36.13 8.06 11.70
C VAL A 1094 36.22 8.59 13.14
N LEU A 1095 35.76 7.82 14.12
CA LEU A 1095 35.83 8.19 15.53
C LEU A 1095 37.28 8.22 16.05
N ALA A 1096 38.14 7.30 15.62
CA ALA A 1096 39.54 7.27 16.05
C ALA A 1096 40.31 8.47 15.49
N ARG A 1097 40.07 8.82 14.22
CA ARG A 1097 40.61 10.04 13.58
C ARG A 1097 40.12 11.31 14.28
N TYR A 1098 38.83 11.40 14.59
CA TYR A 1098 38.28 12.51 15.38
C TYR A 1098 38.96 12.67 16.75
N LEU A 1099 39.13 11.57 17.49
CA LEU A 1099 39.83 11.59 18.79
C LEU A 1099 41.33 11.86 18.66
N GLY A 1100 41.95 11.54 17.52
CA GLY A 1100 43.33 11.87 17.17
C GLY A 1100 43.55 13.35 16.80
N GLY A 1101 42.48 14.13 16.67
CA GLY A 1101 42.52 15.57 16.35
C GLY A 1101 42.28 15.92 14.88
N GLU A 1102 41.76 14.99 14.08
CA GLU A 1102 41.26 15.29 12.73
C GLU A 1102 40.04 16.23 12.79
N SER A 1103 39.79 17.00 11.72
CA SER A 1103 38.77 18.04 11.79
C SER A 1103 37.35 17.44 11.82
N VAL A 1104 36.46 18.09 12.57
CA VAL A 1104 35.05 17.69 12.68
C VAL A 1104 34.41 17.56 11.30
N GLY A 1105 34.72 18.47 10.37
CA GLY A 1105 34.16 18.49 9.02
C GLY A 1105 34.53 17.24 8.22
N GLU A 1106 35.83 16.90 8.16
CA GLU A 1106 36.33 15.71 7.46
C GLU A 1106 35.73 14.41 8.03
N CYS A 1107 35.60 14.34 9.37
CA CYS A 1107 34.95 13.22 10.03
C CYS A 1107 33.43 13.16 9.78
N VAL A 1108 32.73 14.30 9.70
CA VAL A 1108 31.29 14.38 9.40
C VAL A 1108 31.01 13.99 7.95
N GLU A 1109 31.77 14.49 6.97
CA GLU A 1109 31.63 14.11 5.56
C GLU A 1109 31.83 12.60 5.38
N ALA A 1110 32.87 12.02 6.00
CA ALA A 1110 33.14 10.59 5.96
C ALA A 1110 32.02 9.76 6.61
N LEU A 1111 31.27 10.32 7.57
CA LEU A 1111 30.16 9.66 8.27
C LEU A 1111 28.84 9.80 7.51
N LEU A 1112 28.58 10.94 6.86
CA LEU A 1112 27.43 11.13 5.96
C LEU A 1112 27.50 10.14 4.77
N ALA A 1113 28.70 9.84 4.28
CA ALA A 1113 28.94 8.81 3.27
C ALA A 1113 28.67 7.36 3.74
N LEU A 1114 28.27 7.14 5.00
CA LEU A 1114 27.83 5.83 5.53
C LEU A 1114 26.31 5.62 5.46
N ASN A 1115 25.52 6.67 5.22
CA ASN A 1115 24.05 6.63 5.11
C ASN A 1115 23.32 5.90 6.26
N LEU A 1116 23.85 6.03 7.50
CA LEU A 1116 23.37 5.33 8.69
C LEU A 1116 22.12 5.98 9.31
N GLN A 1117 21.16 5.16 9.74
CA GLN A 1117 19.95 5.60 10.46
C GLN A 1117 20.28 6.04 11.90
N THR A 1118 19.81 7.22 12.31
CA THR A 1118 20.22 7.89 13.57
C THR A 1118 19.96 7.07 14.83
N GLU A 1119 18.84 6.32 14.89
CA GLU A 1119 18.50 5.49 16.05
C GLU A 1119 19.49 4.32 16.27
N GLN A 1120 19.95 3.70 15.18
CA GLN A 1120 20.93 2.61 15.23
C GLN A 1120 22.30 3.12 15.72
N LEU A 1121 22.67 4.32 15.27
CA LEU A 1121 23.91 5.00 15.65
C LEU A 1121 23.95 5.31 17.15
N ALA A 1122 22.86 5.86 17.70
CA ALA A 1122 22.76 6.21 19.12
C ALA A 1122 22.92 4.99 20.04
N GLY A 1123 22.28 3.87 19.71
CA GLY A 1123 22.37 2.63 20.49
C GLY A 1123 23.78 2.00 20.48
N PHE A 1124 24.51 2.09 19.36
CA PHE A 1124 25.90 1.65 19.29
C PHE A 1124 26.84 2.56 20.09
N MET A 1125 26.71 3.88 19.91
CA MET A 1125 27.59 4.88 20.53
C MET A 1125 27.45 4.92 22.06
N ALA A 1126 26.26 4.67 22.61
CA ALA A 1126 26.06 4.51 24.05
C ALA A 1126 26.81 3.30 24.65
N ARG A 1127 26.92 2.20 23.90
CA ARG A 1127 27.72 1.03 24.30
C ARG A 1127 29.22 1.33 24.23
N LEU A 1128 29.66 2.04 23.18
CA LEU A 1128 31.04 2.46 23.01
C LEU A 1128 31.50 3.44 24.10
N GLU A 1129 30.62 4.36 24.51
CA GLU A 1129 30.88 5.26 25.65
C GLU A 1129 31.07 4.47 26.96
N SER A 1130 30.17 3.52 27.24
CA SER A 1130 30.26 2.66 28.43
C SER A 1130 31.55 1.82 28.43
N ALA A 1131 31.97 1.32 27.27
CA ALA A 1131 33.24 0.62 27.09
C ALA A 1131 34.46 1.50 27.43
N LEU A 1132 34.53 2.73 26.91
CA LEU A 1132 35.60 3.68 27.22
C LEU A 1132 35.64 4.05 28.71
N LEU A 1133 34.48 4.25 29.35
CA LEU A 1133 34.40 4.53 30.78
C LEU A 1133 34.94 3.37 31.63
N LYS A 1134 34.63 2.11 31.29
CA LYS A 1134 35.20 0.92 31.96
C LYS A 1134 36.73 0.84 31.83
N GLN A 1135 37.30 1.36 30.74
CA GLN A 1135 38.75 1.45 30.53
C GLN A 1135 39.39 2.72 31.14
N GLY A 1136 38.63 3.53 31.89
CA GLY A 1136 39.12 4.76 32.51
C GLY A 1136 39.33 5.94 31.53
N ARG A 1137 38.94 5.80 30.26
CA ARG A 1137 39.09 6.80 29.20
C ARG A 1137 37.91 7.79 29.20
N SER A 1138 37.68 8.44 30.34
CA SER A 1138 36.54 9.35 30.55
C SER A 1138 36.53 10.58 29.65
N GLY A 1139 37.71 11.08 29.26
CA GLY A 1139 37.84 12.16 28.28
C GLY A 1139 37.37 11.74 26.89
N ASP A 1140 37.84 10.59 26.39
CA ASP A 1140 37.41 10.06 25.10
C ASP A 1140 35.92 9.70 25.08
N ALA A 1141 35.40 9.16 26.19
CA ALA A 1141 33.97 8.89 26.35
C ALA A 1141 33.13 10.17 26.20
N ALA A 1142 33.55 11.27 26.83
CA ALA A 1142 32.90 12.57 26.67
C ALA A 1142 32.99 13.09 25.23
N SER A 1143 34.15 12.97 24.58
CA SER A 1143 34.35 13.36 23.17
C SER A 1143 33.53 12.53 22.18
N VAL A 1144 33.39 11.22 22.40
CA VAL A 1144 32.54 10.32 21.58
C VAL A 1144 31.07 10.66 21.75
N ARG A 1145 30.62 10.96 22.99
CA ARG A 1145 29.27 11.48 23.24
C ARG A 1145 29.05 12.84 22.58
N GLU A 1146 30.02 13.74 22.66
CA GLU A 1146 29.95 15.05 21.99
C GLU A 1146 29.90 14.90 20.47
N PHE A 1147 30.68 14.00 19.89
CA PHE A 1147 30.63 13.69 18.47
C PHE A 1147 29.28 13.09 18.06
N LEU A 1148 28.71 12.17 18.85
CA LEU A 1148 27.34 11.68 18.63
C LEU A 1148 26.34 12.85 18.68
N LEU A 1149 26.48 13.76 19.63
CA LEU A 1149 25.63 14.95 19.71
C LEU A 1149 25.83 15.89 18.53
N ARG A 1150 27.04 15.98 17.94
CA ARG A 1150 27.34 16.81 16.76
C ARG A 1150 26.91 16.21 15.42
N ILE A 1151 26.82 14.88 15.29
CA ILE A 1151 26.31 14.20 14.08
C ILE A 1151 24.81 13.91 14.15
N SER A 1152 24.28 13.78 15.39
CA SER A 1152 22.84 13.75 15.67
C SER A 1152 22.27 15.16 15.91
N GLN A 1153 23.11 16.20 15.87
CA GLN A 1153 22.73 17.58 15.56
C GLN A 1153 22.83 17.71 14.04
N PRO A 1154 21.69 17.54 13.33
CA PRO A 1154 21.84 17.04 11.97
C PRO A 1154 22.14 18.18 10.97
N SER A 1155 23.05 17.89 10.04
CA SER A 1155 23.70 18.85 9.14
C SER A 1155 22.80 19.44 8.05
#